data_AF-A0A381R931-F1
#
_entry.id   AF-A0A381R931-F1
#
_cell.length_a   1.000
_cell.length_b   1.000
_cell.length_c   1.000
_cell.angle_alpha   90.00
_cell.angle_beta   90.00
_cell.angle_gamma   90.00
#
_symmetry.space_group_name_H-M   'P 1'
#
loop_
_entity.id
_entity.type
_entity.pdbx_description
1 polymer ?
#
loop_
_entity_poly.entity_id
_entity_poly.type
_entity_poly.pdbx_seq_one_letter_code
_entity_poly.pdbx_strand_id
1 'polypeptide(L)'
;MLRITGYSDKYSVCPGDDIKFYVNSEENEVYDAQLVRLIHGDTNPEGPGYKEEEIGGTCNKAYPGRNQRIHGGSYIIVPQDERLNVESFTLQCYIFPTTPEKGRQGLLTKWVEENKSGFGLFIDESGCLSAEIGDGRGLVTKVSSDKKLLRKVWYLAAVSYDARTGRVTLYQEPVVTSTNGGLGIGLLNPAEDTTAVVESINSMRPGINDAPFLMGASSWKERSGRSVFGAHFKEAPEPVELPVQNRSTYNGKIDRPRLSRRALSKAEIEALARGYQGCPAELRNDVVGAWDFHANITNNIASTLIVDTSTSRINGYIINMPVRGMTGFNWTGDEIIYHHKPEEYGAIHFHDDDIDDARWEVDFEYTIPENLKSGIYAARLRIGGLDSPDTEDYIPFVVRPPRGKTTSKLAFILPTNSYLAYSNDNLATNCVVAELLAGKVPVMTASDLYLNEHREYGLSTYSLHSDDSGVCYSSRLRPILNMRPKYRHWLSPSLWQLNGDLHLVDWLEEKNFEFDIHTDEDLDREGVGLLNKYQTVLTGSHPEYTSEKMFSAYEQYQQDGGRWIYLGANGFYWCSQYHPDNSNIIEVRKGEAGTRAWTANPGEYNNAFDGKYGGMWRARGRIPSKLCGLTFTAYGFDVSSYYVRDKDSERPETAWIMDGIGNGERIGDFGLVGGGAAGLELDRYDIEFGTPHEAYLLAHSEGHTNLMLQVNEEIHFSVRGYHGGGTENPMVRADMIYYKTPNDGALFAPGSLSWCGSLSHNNYNNNVSRITENAIRGFLKEGPLP
;
A
#
# COMPACT_ATOMS: atom_id res chain seq x y z
N MET A 1 -11.30 -21.05 11.05
CA MET A 1 -10.28 -19.99 10.89
C MET A 1 -9.32 -20.50 9.82
N LEU A 2 -8.88 -19.64 8.88
CA LEU A 2 -8.13 -20.08 7.69
C LEU A 2 -6.91 -20.94 8.07
N ARG A 3 -6.75 -22.08 7.41
CA ARG A 3 -5.68 -23.06 7.68
C ARG A 3 -4.63 -23.09 6.57
N ILE A 4 -4.93 -22.46 5.43
CA ILE A 4 -4.04 -22.35 4.29
C ILE A 4 -4.10 -20.95 3.69
N THR A 5 -2.94 -20.35 3.44
CA THR A 5 -2.81 -19.05 2.77
C THR A 5 -1.59 -19.07 1.86
N GLY A 6 -1.59 -18.25 0.81
CA GLY A 6 -0.41 -18.13 -0.06
C GLY A 6 -0.32 -16.85 -0.89
N TYR A 7 0.83 -16.70 -1.54
CA TYR A 7 1.11 -15.63 -2.51
C TYR A 7 2.12 -16.10 -3.57
N SER A 8 2.36 -15.26 -4.58
CA SER A 8 3.35 -15.51 -5.63
C SER A 8 4.36 -14.37 -5.76
N ASP A 9 5.53 -14.63 -6.35
CA ASP A 9 6.58 -13.63 -6.55
C ASP A 9 6.28 -12.60 -7.66
N LYS A 10 5.31 -12.88 -8.55
CA LYS A 10 4.93 -11.98 -9.67
C LYS A 10 3.41 -11.88 -9.89
N TYR A 11 2.93 -10.68 -10.23
CA TYR A 11 1.53 -10.48 -10.65
C TYR A 11 1.29 -10.95 -12.07
N SER A 12 2.23 -10.72 -12.98
CA SER A 12 2.09 -11.05 -14.39
C SER A 12 3.31 -11.78 -14.94
N VAL A 13 3.05 -12.70 -15.87
CA VAL A 13 4.04 -13.55 -16.51
C VAL A 13 3.71 -13.75 -17.99
N CYS A 14 4.72 -13.88 -18.84
CA CYS A 14 4.56 -14.30 -20.23
C CYS A 14 4.83 -15.81 -20.36
N PRO A 15 4.39 -16.44 -21.46
CA PRO A 15 4.88 -17.75 -21.85
C PRO A 15 6.41 -17.86 -21.80
N GLY A 16 6.91 -18.95 -21.23
CA GLY A 16 8.33 -19.21 -20.96
C GLY A 16 8.85 -18.64 -19.63
N ASP A 17 8.09 -17.80 -18.93
CA ASP A 17 8.49 -17.30 -17.61
C ASP A 17 8.22 -18.33 -16.51
N ASP A 18 9.00 -18.26 -15.44
CA ASP A 18 8.73 -18.96 -14.19
C ASP A 18 8.01 -18.05 -13.20
N ILE A 19 7.07 -18.63 -12.46
CA ILE A 19 6.41 -18.02 -11.28
C ILE A 19 6.58 -18.94 -10.07
N LYS A 20 6.84 -18.35 -8.91
CA LYS A 20 7.05 -19.05 -7.63
C LYS A 20 5.86 -18.85 -6.72
N PHE A 21 5.47 -19.90 -6.02
CA PHE A 21 4.36 -19.90 -5.07
C PHE A 21 4.87 -20.22 -3.67
N TYR A 22 4.34 -19.46 -2.71
CA TYR A 22 4.69 -19.53 -1.30
C TYR A 22 3.42 -19.84 -0.53
N VAL A 23 3.42 -20.92 0.25
CA VAL A 23 2.23 -21.42 0.92
C VAL A 23 2.52 -21.62 2.40
N ASN A 24 1.63 -21.09 3.23
CA ASN A 24 1.56 -21.37 4.65
C ASN A 24 0.41 -22.32 4.91
N SER A 25 0.71 -23.45 5.54
CA SER A 25 -0.28 -24.35 6.14
C SER A 25 -0.12 -24.28 7.66
N GLU A 26 -1.11 -23.74 8.35
CA GLU A 26 -1.04 -23.41 9.78
C GLU A 26 -0.67 -24.63 10.63
N GLU A 27 -1.25 -25.79 10.30
CA GLU A 27 -1.08 -27.04 11.04
C GLU A 27 -0.10 -28.03 10.35
N ASN A 28 0.68 -27.56 9.37
CA ASN A 28 1.58 -28.39 8.53
C ASN A 28 0.83 -29.51 7.78
N GLU A 29 -0.38 -29.25 7.35
CA GLU A 29 -1.23 -30.21 6.65
C GLU A 29 -0.84 -30.33 5.18
N VAL A 30 -0.94 -31.54 4.64
CA VAL A 30 -0.81 -31.76 3.20
C VAL A 30 -1.94 -31.02 2.46
N TYR A 31 -1.58 -30.33 1.39
CA TYR A 31 -2.53 -29.62 0.54
C TYR A 31 -2.30 -29.96 -0.93
N ASP A 32 -3.39 -29.93 -1.70
CA ASP A 32 -3.36 -30.07 -3.15
C ASP A 32 -3.27 -28.70 -3.81
N ALA A 33 -2.39 -28.53 -4.79
CA ALA A 33 -2.40 -27.38 -5.69
C ALA A 33 -2.95 -27.77 -7.06
N GLN A 34 -3.83 -26.94 -7.62
CA GLN A 34 -4.41 -27.08 -8.95
C GLN A 34 -4.41 -25.72 -9.65
N LEU A 35 -3.75 -25.62 -10.81
CA LEU A 35 -3.85 -24.43 -11.63
C LEU A 35 -5.25 -24.29 -12.24
N VAL A 36 -5.78 -23.08 -12.17
CA VAL A 36 -7.10 -22.74 -12.73
C VAL A 36 -7.03 -21.43 -13.50
N ARG A 37 -7.82 -21.32 -14.56
CA ARG A 37 -8.12 -20.05 -15.22
C ARG A 37 -9.39 -19.48 -14.63
N LEU A 38 -9.33 -18.26 -14.12
CA LEU A 38 -10.46 -17.58 -13.49
C LEU A 38 -11.32 -16.89 -14.55
N ILE A 39 -12.63 -17.14 -14.53
CA ILE A 39 -13.58 -16.58 -15.50
C ILE A 39 -14.55 -15.63 -14.79
N HIS A 40 -15.20 -16.09 -13.71
CA HIS A 40 -16.17 -15.30 -12.95
C HIS A 40 -16.03 -15.55 -11.44
N GLY A 41 -15.95 -14.48 -10.65
CA GLY A 41 -15.74 -14.55 -9.20
C GLY A 41 -17.01 -14.55 -8.34
N ASP A 42 -18.10 -13.95 -8.84
CA ASP A 42 -19.31 -13.75 -8.04
C ASP A 42 -20.03 -15.06 -7.74
N THR A 43 -20.27 -15.32 -6.47
CA THR A 43 -21.06 -16.47 -6.01
C THR A 43 -22.55 -16.15 -5.86
N ASN A 44 -23.00 -14.94 -6.23
CA ASN A 44 -24.41 -14.56 -6.17
C ASN A 44 -25.27 -15.48 -7.08
N PRO A 45 -26.28 -16.17 -6.53
CA PRO A 45 -27.13 -17.10 -7.30
C PRO A 45 -28.02 -16.41 -8.34
N GLU A 46 -28.20 -15.09 -8.28
CA GLU A 46 -28.92 -14.32 -9.30
C GLU A 46 -28.08 -14.04 -10.55
N GLY A 47 -26.76 -14.27 -10.46
CA GLY A 47 -25.82 -14.14 -11.57
C GLY A 47 -25.40 -15.48 -12.18
N PRO A 48 -24.36 -15.48 -13.03
CA PRO A 48 -23.82 -16.69 -13.65
C PRO A 48 -23.16 -17.69 -12.68
N GLY A 49 -22.94 -17.28 -11.42
CA GLY A 49 -22.21 -18.06 -10.41
C GLY A 49 -20.70 -18.12 -10.67
N TYR A 50 -19.96 -18.68 -9.71
CA TYR A 50 -18.50 -18.82 -9.81
C TYR A 50 -18.10 -19.71 -11.00
N LYS A 51 -17.12 -19.28 -11.80
CA LYS A 51 -16.61 -20.02 -12.96
C LYS A 51 -15.08 -20.00 -13.00
N GLU A 52 -14.51 -21.19 -13.17
CA GLU A 52 -13.10 -21.41 -13.42
C GLU A 52 -12.92 -22.60 -14.37
N GLU A 53 -11.73 -22.73 -14.94
CA GLU A 53 -11.32 -23.86 -15.79
C GLU A 53 -10.03 -24.46 -15.26
N GLU A 54 -10.00 -25.77 -15.00
CA GLU A 54 -8.78 -26.46 -14.56
C GLU A 54 -7.77 -26.54 -15.70
N ILE A 55 -6.53 -26.16 -15.40
CA ILE A 55 -5.42 -26.14 -16.34
C ILE A 55 -4.42 -27.22 -15.95
N GLY A 56 -3.97 -28.00 -16.93
CA GLY A 56 -2.90 -28.97 -16.72
C GLY A 56 -1.58 -28.26 -16.41
N GLY A 57 -0.90 -28.71 -15.35
CA GLY A 57 0.42 -28.20 -14.98
C GLY A 57 1.21 -29.26 -14.23
N THR A 58 2.53 -29.28 -14.41
CA THR A 58 3.44 -30.19 -13.69
C THR A 58 3.46 -29.94 -12.18
N CYS A 59 3.03 -28.76 -11.75
CA CYS A 59 2.86 -28.39 -10.36
C CYS A 59 1.52 -28.86 -9.75
N ASN A 60 0.60 -29.44 -10.52
CA ASN A 60 -0.68 -29.93 -9.99
C ASN A 60 -0.49 -31.26 -9.25
N LYS A 61 -0.41 -31.19 -7.91
CA LYS A 61 -0.20 -32.35 -7.03
C LYS A 61 -0.36 -31.96 -5.56
N ALA A 62 -0.27 -32.95 -4.68
CA ALA A 62 -0.15 -32.75 -3.25
C ALA A 62 1.27 -32.26 -2.86
N TYR A 63 1.33 -31.33 -1.91
CA TYR A 63 2.55 -30.81 -1.30
C TYR A 63 2.52 -30.99 0.22
N PRO A 64 3.67 -31.26 0.86
CA PRO A 64 3.75 -31.20 2.31
C PRO A 64 3.53 -29.76 2.78
N GLY A 65 2.59 -29.55 3.71
CA GLY A 65 2.40 -28.24 4.32
C GLY A 65 3.50 -27.88 5.31
N ARG A 66 3.73 -26.58 5.45
CA ARG A 66 4.61 -26.00 6.46
C ARG A 66 3.98 -24.73 7.03
N ASN A 67 4.13 -24.54 8.34
CA ASN A 67 3.81 -23.27 8.98
C ASN A 67 4.94 -22.27 8.71
N GLN A 68 4.63 -21.21 7.95
CA GLN A 68 5.57 -20.15 7.59
C GLN A 68 5.13 -18.86 8.26
N ARG A 69 5.79 -18.52 9.36
CA ARG A 69 5.45 -17.32 10.13
C ARG A 69 5.84 -16.04 9.39
N ILE A 70 4.95 -15.05 9.40
CA ILE A 70 5.26 -13.70 8.94
C ILE A 70 5.92 -12.89 10.06
N HIS A 71 6.97 -12.16 9.71
CA HIS A 71 7.72 -11.28 10.62
C HIS A 71 7.48 -9.81 10.26
N GLY A 72 6.33 -9.28 10.72
CA GLY A 72 5.99 -7.86 10.59
C GLY A 72 6.77 -6.96 11.55
N GLY A 73 6.76 -5.66 11.25
CA GLY A 73 7.38 -4.58 12.00
C GLY A 73 8.68 -4.09 11.37
N SER A 74 8.79 -2.77 11.17
CA SER A 74 9.93 -2.12 10.53
C SER A 74 11.04 -1.75 11.51
N TYR A 75 12.27 -1.78 11.01
CA TYR A 75 13.48 -1.44 11.77
C TYR A 75 14.65 -1.20 10.81
N ILE A 76 15.77 -0.73 11.36
CA ILE A 76 17.07 -0.74 10.67
C ILE A 76 17.93 -1.82 11.28
N ILE A 77 18.56 -2.63 10.42
CA ILE A 77 19.60 -3.58 10.79
C ILE A 77 20.97 -3.03 10.42
N VAL A 78 21.87 -2.96 11.38
CA VAL A 78 23.31 -2.78 11.15
C VAL A 78 23.94 -4.16 11.33
N PRO A 79 24.49 -4.77 10.27
CA PRO A 79 25.10 -6.10 10.35
C PRO A 79 26.12 -6.18 11.49
N GLN A 80 26.26 -7.38 12.06
CA GLN A 80 27.18 -7.60 13.17
C GLN A 80 28.62 -7.23 12.79
N ASP A 81 29.29 -6.50 13.68
CA ASP A 81 30.69 -6.09 13.58
C ASP A 81 31.30 -6.05 14.99
N GLU A 82 32.54 -6.49 15.15
CA GLU A 82 33.22 -6.53 16.45
C GLU A 82 33.31 -5.17 17.14
N ARG A 83 33.35 -4.07 16.37
CA ARG A 83 33.37 -2.71 16.91
C ARG A 83 32.09 -2.34 17.67
N LEU A 84 30.99 -3.07 17.44
CA LEU A 84 29.72 -2.90 18.16
C LEU A 84 29.74 -3.57 19.54
N ASN A 85 30.67 -4.50 19.80
CA ASN A 85 30.86 -5.16 21.09
C ASN A 85 31.73 -4.28 22.02
N VAL A 86 31.09 -3.26 22.61
CA VAL A 86 31.77 -2.27 23.45
C VAL A 86 31.64 -2.57 24.95
N GLU A 87 32.69 -2.31 25.73
CA GLU A 87 32.63 -2.46 27.20
C GLU A 87 31.93 -1.27 27.86
N SER A 88 32.36 -0.05 27.54
CA SER A 88 31.70 1.21 27.94
C SER A 88 31.03 1.80 26.72
N PHE A 89 29.91 2.50 26.92
CA PHE A 89 29.17 3.02 25.77
C PHE A 89 28.37 4.27 26.07
N THR A 90 28.04 4.98 25.00
CA THR A 90 26.91 5.92 24.98
C THR A 90 26.03 5.62 23.77
N LEU A 91 24.75 5.43 24.03
CA LEU A 91 23.69 5.42 23.01
C LEU A 91 22.97 6.76 23.07
N GLN A 92 22.70 7.38 21.91
CA GLN A 92 21.84 8.56 21.84
C GLN A 92 21.08 8.61 20.52
N CYS A 93 19.88 9.18 20.56
CA CYS A 93 19.07 9.52 19.39
C CYS A 93 18.03 10.58 19.78
N TYR A 94 17.40 11.19 18.77
CA TYR A 94 16.12 11.84 18.94
C TYR A 94 15.00 10.84 18.69
N ILE A 95 13.96 10.86 19.51
CA ILE A 95 12.81 9.97 19.40
C ILE A 95 11.50 10.75 19.43
N PHE A 96 10.49 10.24 18.73
CA PHE A 96 9.12 10.75 18.72
C PHE A 96 8.14 9.58 18.92
N PRO A 97 7.90 9.14 20.18
CA PRO A 97 7.13 7.93 20.46
C PRO A 97 5.64 8.15 20.14
N THR A 98 5.04 7.24 19.39
CA THR A 98 3.60 7.30 19.05
C THR A 98 2.76 6.35 19.89
N THR A 99 3.34 5.29 20.46
CA THR A 99 2.65 4.39 21.41
C THR A 99 3.49 4.04 22.64
N PRO A 100 3.96 5.02 23.44
CA PRO A 100 4.86 4.74 24.56
C PRO A 100 4.29 3.75 25.59
N GLU A 101 2.96 3.64 25.71
CA GLU A 101 2.30 2.74 26.68
C GLU A 101 2.02 1.33 26.14
N LYS A 102 2.45 0.99 24.92
CA LYS A 102 2.19 -0.33 24.29
C LYS A 102 2.97 -1.49 24.90
N GLY A 103 3.87 -1.19 25.84
CA GLY A 103 4.81 -2.14 26.43
C GLY A 103 6.23 -1.87 25.97
N ARG A 104 7.12 -2.84 26.26
CA ARG A 104 8.56 -2.69 25.99
C ARG A 104 8.87 -2.58 24.50
N GLN A 105 9.60 -1.54 24.11
CA GLN A 105 9.99 -1.24 22.71
C GLN A 105 11.48 -0.96 22.61
N GLY A 106 12.18 -1.55 21.64
CA GLY A 106 13.59 -1.32 21.40
C GLY A 106 13.85 -0.07 20.56
N LEU A 107 14.60 0.90 21.09
CA LEU A 107 14.98 2.11 20.36
C LEU A 107 16.30 1.89 19.62
N LEU A 108 17.36 1.56 20.36
CA LEU A 108 18.71 1.28 19.86
C LEU A 108 19.27 0.09 20.62
N THR A 109 19.51 -1.05 19.96
CA THR A 109 19.80 -2.29 20.67
C THR A 109 20.95 -3.10 20.04
N LYS A 110 21.89 -3.54 20.88
CA LYS A 110 22.81 -4.65 20.63
C LYS A 110 22.47 -5.73 21.66
N TRP A 111 21.33 -6.40 21.44
CA TRP A 111 20.65 -7.18 22.48
C TRP A 111 20.20 -8.54 21.98
N VAL A 112 20.29 -9.56 22.83
CA VAL A 112 19.71 -10.89 22.62
C VAL A 112 18.81 -11.25 23.79
N GLU A 113 17.50 -11.37 23.52
CA GLU A 113 16.50 -11.63 24.56
C GLU A 113 16.61 -13.03 25.18
N GLU A 114 17.01 -14.05 24.40
CA GLU A 114 17.04 -15.46 24.84
C GLU A 114 18.03 -15.71 25.99
N ASN A 115 19.21 -15.11 25.93
CA ASN A 115 20.26 -15.25 26.96
C ASN A 115 20.49 -13.97 27.79
N LYS A 116 19.72 -12.92 27.53
CA LYS A 116 19.87 -11.60 28.17
C LYS A 116 21.29 -11.05 28.00
N SER A 117 21.79 -11.00 26.77
CA SER A 117 23.14 -10.55 26.45
C SER A 117 23.14 -9.20 25.75
N GLY A 118 24.07 -8.32 26.15
CA GLY A 118 24.37 -7.07 25.47
C GLY A 118 23.82 -5.82 26.16
N PHE A 119 23.43 -4.82 25.38
CA PHE A 119 22.96 -3.54 25.88
C PHE A 119 21.94 -2.89 24.93
N GLY A 120 21.11 -2.00 25.46
CA GLY A 120 20.20 -1.22 24.62
C GLY A 120 19.47 -0.10 25.36
N LEU A 121 18.89 0.78 24.56
CA LEU A 121 17.95 1.82 24.97
C LEU A 121 16.54 1.41 24.55
N PHE A 122 15.59 1.50 25.46
CA PHE A 122 14.23 0.99 25.34
C PHE A 122 13.21 2.01 25.85
N ILE A 123 11.95 1.84 25.44
CA ILE A 123 10.80 2.26 26.25
C ILE A 123 10.38 1.05 27.07
N ASP A 124 10.17 1.21 28.37
CA ASP A 124 9.74 0.12 29.25
C ASP A 124 8.23 -0.07 29.31
N GLU A 125 7.78 -1.09 30.03
CA GLU A 125 6.37 -1.44 30.22
C GLU A 125 5.55 -0.35 30.92
N SER A 126 6.20 0.61 31.55
CA SER A 126 5.56 1.76 32.20
C SER A 126 5.52 3.01 31.30
N GLY A 127 6.03 2.91 30.07
CA GLY A 127 6.13 4.02 29.12
C GLY A 127 7.25 5.01 29.44
N CYS A 128 8.25 4.59 30.25
CA CYS A 128 9.42 5.40 30.57
C CYS A 128 10.58 5.02 29.66
N LEU A 129 11.49 5.97 29.39
CA LEU A 129 12.77 5.64 28.79
C LEU A 129 13.56 4.74 29.74
N SER A 130 14.22 3.71 29.23
CA SER A 130 15.05 2.83 30.05
C SER A 130 16.28 2.34 29.30
N ALA A 131 17.33 2.04 30.05
CA ALA A 131 18.51 1.36 29.55
C ALA A 131 18.63 -0.02 30.19
N GLU A 132 19.01 -1.01 29.38
CA GLU A 132 19.23 -2.37 29.84
C GLU A 132 20.65 -2.82 29.48
N ILE A 133 21.30 -3.50 30.42
CA ILE A 133 22.61 -4.15 30.26
C ILE A 133 22.45 -5.58 30.76
N GLY A 134 22.83 -6.56 29.96
CA GLY A 134 22.70 -7.97 30.26
C GLY A 134 24.02 -8.70 30.09
N ASP A 135 24.34 -9.61 31.00
CA ASP A 135 25.65 -10.29 31.06
C ASP A 135 25.75 -11.56 30.20
N GLY A 136 24.65 -11.97 29.56
CA GLY A 136 24.57 -13.21 28.79
C GLY A 136 24.44 -14.49 29.65
N ARG A 137 24.29 -14.35 30.97
CA ARG A 137 24.07 -15.44 31.94
C ARG A 137 22.68 -15.36 32.57
N GLY A 138 21.78 -14.61 31.95
CA GLY A 138 20.40 -14.40 32.39
C GLY A 138 20.18 -13.25 33.36
N LEU A 139 21.23 -12.53 33.78
CA LEU A 139 21.09 -11.35 34.64
C LEU A 139 20.99 -10.08 33.79
N VAL A 140 20.06 -9.20 34.16
CA VAL A 140 19.86 -7.89 33.53
C VAL A 140 19.82 -6.82 34.60
N THR A 141 20.50 -5.71 34.33
CA THR A 141 20.28 -4.47 35.06
C THR A 141 19.50 -3.50 34.19
N LYS A 142 18.42 -2.95 34.74
CA LYS A 142 17.58 -1.95 34.10
C LYS A 142 17.66 -0.64 34.88
N VAL A 143 17.82 0.46 34.16
CA VAL A 143 17.74 1.83 34.70
C VAL A 143 16.62 2.54 33.96
N SER A 144 15.56 2.95 34.67
CA SER A 144 14.44 3.69 34.10
C SER A 144 14.61 5.19 34.36
N SER A 145 13.99 6.03 33.53
CA SER A 145 13.92 7.47 33.73
C SER A 145 12.95 7.85 34.86
N ASP A 146 12.07 6.91 35.27
CA ASP A 146 10.95 7.12 36.20
C ASP A 146 10.02 8.28 35.78
N LYS A 147 10.11 8.70 34.53
CA LYS A 147 9.35 9.81 33.93
C LYS A 147 8.78 9.34 32.60
N LYS A 148 7.46 9.34 32.50
CA LYS A 148 6.75 8.89 31.31
C LYS A 148 7.13 9.72 30.08
N LEU A 149 7.31 9.04 28.96
CA LEU A 149 7.36 9.66 27.65
C LEU A 149 5.95 10.05 27.23
N LEU A 150 5.81 11.25 26.70
CA LEU A 150 4.55 11.71 26.14
C LEU A 150 4.45 11.28 24.68
N ARG A 151 3.27 10.80 24.28
CA ARG A 151 2.96 10.49 22.88
C ARG A 151 3.11 11.75 22.03
N LYS A 152 3.72 11.59 20.85
CA LYS A 152 3.88 12.64 19.83
C LYS A 152 4.61 13.88 20.35
N VAL A 153 5.71 13.66 21.08
CA VAL A 153 6.65 14.67 21.57
C VAL A 153 8.07 14.25 21.21
N TRP A 154 8.88 15.18 20.71
CA TRP A 154 10.29 14.90 20.45
C TRP A 154 11.11 14.90 21.73
N TYR A 155 11.99 13.92 21.90
CA TYR A 155 12.96 13.84 23.00
C TYR A 155 14.37 13.59 22.47
N LEU A 156 15.37 14.21 23.09
CA LEU A 156 16.72 13.67 23.11
C LEU A 156 16.78 12.56 24.16
N ALA A 157 16.99 11.33 23.72
CA ALA A 157 17.09 10.15 24.56
C ALA A 157 18.52 9.59 24.51
N ALA A 158 19.17 9.45 25.67
CA ALA A 158 20.54 8.96 25.73
C ALA A 158 20.85 8.19 27.01
N VAL A 159 21.79 7.23 26.92
CA VAL A 159 22.39 6.58 28.09
C VAL A 159 23.91 6.53 27.93
N SER A 160 24.63 6.84 29.00
CA SER A 160 26.09 6.65 29.11
C SER A 160 26.41 5.62 30.19
N TYR A 161 27.23 4.62 29.88
CA TYR A 161 27.73 3.60 30.80
C TYR A 161 29.26 3.52 30.78
N ASP A 162 29.87 3.61 31.97
CA ASP A 162 31.31 3.47 32.18
C ASP A 162 31.62 2.17 32.91
N ALA A 163 32.18 1.18 32.21
CA ALA A 163 32.49 -0.15 32.74
C ALA A 163 33.58 -0.19 33.82
N ARG A 164 34.37 0.89 33.97
CA ARG A 164 35.39 0.99 35.01
C ARG A 164 34.78 1.42 36.34
N THR A 165 33.82 2.35 36.29
CA THR A 165 33.16 2.89 37.50
C THR A 165 31.82 2.22 37.80
N GLY A 166 31.25 1.54 36.81
CA GLY A 166 29.90 1.00 36.84
C GLY A 166 28.81 2.06 36.67
N ARG A 167 29.16 3.34 36.49
CA ARG A 167 28.15 4.41 36.45
C ARG A 167 27.33 4.34 35.17
N VAL A 168 26.01 4.38 35.33
CA VAL A 168 25.01 4.55 34.27
C VAL A 168 24.35 5.92 34.46
N THR A 169 24.29 6.73 33.41
CA THR A 169 23.53 7.99 33.40
C THR A 169 22.55 7.99 32.23
N LEU A 170 21.26 8.09 32.52
CA LEU A 170 20.17 8.13 31.54
C LEU A 170 19.65 9.57 31.42
N TYR A 171 19.46 10.05 30.19
CA TYR A 171 18.95 11.37 29.85
C TYR A 171 17.67 11.25 29.02
N GLN A 172 16.61 11.93 29.47
CA GLN A 172 15.35 12.11 28.75
C GLN A 172 15.05 13.61 28.76
N GLU A 173 15.16 14.26 27.60
CA GLU A 173 14.97 15.72 27.50
C GLU A 173 14.02 16.05 26.35
N PRO A 174 12.84 16.66 26.60
CA PRO A 174 11.93 17.05 25.53
C PRO A 174 12.53 18.19 24.70
N VAL A 175 12.45 18.08 23.37
CA VAL A 175 12.98 19.07 22.41
C VAL A 175 11.86 19.55 21.49
N VAL A 176 10.89 20.26 22.06
CA VAL A 176 9.72 20.77 21.33
C VAL A 176 9.96 22.20 20.85
N THR A 177 9.56 22.47 19.62
CA THR A 177 9.54 23.79 18.98
C THR A 177 8.10 24.18 18.62
N SER A 178 7.91 25.32 17.97
CA SER A 178 6.59 25.72 17.48
C SER A 178 6.05 24.84 16.35
N THR A 179 6.91 24.12 15.63
CA THR A 179 6.57 23.51 14.34
C THR A 179 7.01 22.07 14.20
N ASN A 180 8.13 21.64 14.82
CA ASN A 180 8.48 20.22 14.83
C ASN A 180 7.27 19.41 15.34
N GLY A 181 6.84 18.42 14.55
CA GLY A 181 5.50 17.82 14.70
C GLY A 181 5.17 17.38 16.13
N GLY A 182 3.88 17.26 16.46
CA GLY A 182 3.43 16.83 17.79
C GLY A 182 2.27 17.66 18.35
N LEU A 183 2.11 17.60 19.67
CA LEU A 183 1.03 18.27 20.41
C LEU A 183 1.42 19.64 20.97
N GLY A 184 2.63 20.14 20.65
CA GLY A 184 3.12 21.47 20.99
C GLY A 184 3.64 21.62 22.42
N ILE A 185 4.30 22.76 22.68
CA ILE A 185 5.01 23.04 23.95
C ILE A 185 4.08 23.10 25.17
N GLY A 186 2.79 23.41 24.96
CA GLY A 186 1.81 23.48 26.04
C GLY A 186 1.60 22.15 26.77
N LEU A 187 1.80 21.02 26.09
CA LEU A 187 1.71 19.69 26.70
C LEU A 187 2.82 19.45 27.74
N LEU A 188 3.94 20.15 27.62
CA LEU A 188 5.08 19.94 28.50
C LEU A 188 4.90 20.60 29.86
N ASN A 189 3.90 21.45 30.13
CA ASN A 189 3.88 22.20 31.38
C ASN A 189 3.33 21.37 32.57
N PRO A 190 4.11 21.13 33.65
CA PRO A 190 5.48 21.58 33.90
C PRO A 190 6.54 20.61 33.32
N ALA A 191 7.59 21.14 32.65
CA ALA A 191 8.50 20.34 31.81
C ALA A 191 9.33 19.33 32.60
N GLU A 192 9.46 19.55 33.90
CA GLU A 192 10.11 18.69 34.88
C GLU A 192 9.37 17.35 35.07
N ASP A 193 8.11 17.26 34.66
CA ASP A 193 7.32 16.02 34.74
C ASP A 193 7.68 15.00 33.64
N THR A 194 8.39 15.44 32.59
CA THR A 194 8.83 14.56 31.51
C THR A 194 10.33 14.66 31.22
N THR A 195 11.04 15.55 31.90
CA THR A 195 12.50 15.63 31.86
C THR A 195 13.11 14.75 32.94
N ALA A 196 14.13 13.95 32.60
CA ALA A 196 14.84 13.11 33.56
C ALA A 196 16.35 13.07 33.32
N VAL A 197 17.12 13.11 34.41
CA VAL A 197 18.52 12.70 34.46
C VAL A 197 18.65 11.73 35.62
N VAL A 198 18.86 10.45 35.32
CA VAL A 198 18.93 9.38 36.33
C VAL A 198 20.34 8.82 36.36
N GLU A 199 20.96 8.80 37.53
CA GLU A 199 22.26 8.19 37.77
C GLU A 199 22.12 6.93 38.63
N SER A 200 22.81 5.87 38.23
CA SER A 200 22.86 4.61 38.97
C SER A 200 24.26 4.00 38.90
N ILE A 201 24.57 3.10 39.83
CA ILE A 201 25.81 2.30 39.83
C ILE A 201 25.45 0.85 39.52
N ASN A 202 26.05 0.33 38.45
CA ASN A 202 25.84 -1.01 37.94
C ASN A 202 27.19 -1.72 37.73
N SER A 203 27.40 -2.83 38.41
CA SER A 203 28.61 -3.66 38.25
C SER A 203 28.54 -4.62 37.05
N MET A 204 27.37 -4.76 36.43
CA MET A 204 27.14 -5.64 35.29
C MET A 204 27.78 -5.07 34.04
N ARG A 205 28.47 -5.93 33.28
CA ARG A 205 29.05 -5.61 31.98
C ARG A 205 28.19 -6.20 30.87
N PRO A 206 28.08 -5.54 29.70
CA PRO A 206 27.37 -6.10 28.57
C PRO A 206 28.07 -7.39 28.09
N GLY A 207 27.29 -8.46 27.94
CA GLY A 207 27.73 -9.70 27.33
C GLY A 207 28.04 -9.50 25.85
N ILE A 208 29.14 -10.10 25.39
CA ILE A 208 29.47 -10.16 23.96
C ILE A 208 28.48 -11.11 23.28
N ASN A 209 28.02 -10.72 22.10
CA ASN A 209 27.07 -11.50 21.29
C ASN A 209 27.24 -11.19 19.81
N ASP A 210 26.67 -12.03 18.96
CA ASP A 210 26.70 -11.92 17.50
C ASP A 210 25.45 -11.23 16.93
N ALA A 211 24.58 -10.66 17.77
CA ALA A 211 23.39 -9.97 17.29
C ALA A 211 23.77 -8.76 16.43
N PRO A 212 23.03 -8.45 15.36
CA PRO A 212 23.17 -7.15 14.71
C PRO A 212 22.80 -6.02 15.68
N PHE A 213 23.22 -4.80 15.36
CA PHE A 213 22.70 -3.61 16.03
C PHE A 213 21.42 -3.16 15.35
N LEU A 214 20.32 -3.05 16.12
CA LEU A 214 19.00 -2.69 15.60
C LEU A 214 18.58 -1.29 16.03
N MET A 215 17.86 -0.59 15.15
CA MET A 215 17.16 0.65 15.46
C MET A 215 15.67 0.46 15.22
N GLY A 216 14.85 0.72 16.23
CA GLY A 216 13.40 0.51 16.18
C GLY A 216 12.95 -0.94 16.49
N ALA A 217 13.86 -1.82 16.93
CA ALA A 217 13.53 -3.18 17.35
C ALA A 217 14.57 -3.75 18.32
N SER A 218 14.35 -5.00 18.75
CA SER A 218 15.32 -5.82 19.49
C SER A 218 15.34 -7.27 19.00
N SER A 219 16.49 -7.93 19.12
CA SER A 219 16.64 -9.33 18.70
C SER A 219 16.23 -10.28 19.83
N TRP A 220 15.38 -11.25 19.51
CA TRP A 220 15.13 -12.41 20.35
C TRP A 220 16.30 -13.40 20.27
N LYS A 221 16.72 -13.71 19.05
CA LYS A 221 17.91 -14.51 18.70
C LYS A 221 18.73 -13.81 17.64
N GLU A 222 20.03 -14.03 17.67
CA GLU A 222 21.02 -13.37 16.80
C GLU A 222 20.77 -13.65 15.31
N ARG A 223 20.37 -14.89 14.99
CA ARG A 223 20.24 -15.38 13.62
C ARG A 223 18.91 -16.11 13.45
N SER A 224 18.19 -15.79 12.38
CA SER A 224 16.95 -16.49 11.99
C SER A 224 17.14 -17.50 10.87
N GLY A 225 18.30 -17.51 10.21
CA GLY A 225 18.52 -18.25 8.97
C GLY A 225 17.90 -17.60 7.71
N ARG A 226 17.18 -16.48 7.87
CA ARG A 226 16.67 -15.66 6.75
C ARG A 226 17.66 -14.56 6.42
N SER A 227 17.69 -14.13 5.16
CA SER A 227 18.53 -13.03 4.70
C SER A 227 17.81 -12.15 3.67
N VAL A 228 18.24 -10.90 3.55
CA VAL A 228 17.79 -9.97 2.49
C VAL A 228 18.93 -9.62 1.55
N PHE A 229 18.63 -9.58 0.25
CA PHE A 229 19.59 -9.25 -0.80
C PHE A 229 18.87 -8.96 -2.13
N GLY A 230 19.44 -8.08 -2.97
CA GLY A 230 18.89 -7.77 -4.30
C GLY A 230 17.62 -6.91 -4.26
N ALA A 231 17.03 -6.62 -5.43
CA ALA A 231 15.87 -5.74 -5.56
C ALA A 231 16.06 -4.39 -4.83
N HIS A 232 15.16 -4.00 -3.92
CA HIS A 232 15.28 -2.79 -3.10
C HIS A 232 16.39 -2.84 -2.03
N PHE A 233 17.08 -3.98 -1.89
CA PHE A 233 18.32 -4.15 -1.11
C PHE A 233 19.57 -4.15 -2.00
N LYS A 234 19.53 -3.60 -3.22
CA LYS A 234 20.65 -3.58 -4.18
C LYS A 234 21.95 -2.96 -3.64
N GLU A 235 21.88 -2.10 -2.63
CA GLU A 235 23.03 -1.48 -1.99
C GLU A 235 23.70 -2.37 -0.92
N ALA A 236 23.11 -3.52 -0.59
CA ALA A 236 23.77 -4.52 0.23
C ALA A 236 24.90 -5.19 -0.58
N PRO A 237 26.15 -5.17 -0.12
CA PRO A 237 27.26 -5.79 -0.86
C PRO A 237 27.23 -7.33 -0.80
N GLU A 238 26.58 -7.88 0.22
CA GLU A 238 26.39 -9.30 0.46
C GLU A 238 25.05 -9.54 1.18
N PRO A 239 24.51 -10.77 1.19
CA PRO A 239 23.26 -11.06 1.89
C PRO A 239 23.32 -10.67 3.37
N VAL A 240 22.36 -9.85 3.79
CA VAL A 240 22.25 -9.40 5.19
C VAL A 240 21.38 -10.39 5.95
N GLU A 241 21.99 -11.16 6.86
CA GLU A 241 21.27 -12.12 7.71
C GLU A 241 20.39 -11.39 8.74
N LEU A 242 19.14 -11.82 8.84
CA LEU A 242 18.16 -11.24 9.76
C LEU A 242 18.15 -11.98 11.10
N PRO A 243 17.97 -11.27 12.23
CA PRO A 243 17.75 -11.90 13.52
C PRO A 243 16.32 -12.46 13.60
N VAL A 244 16.06 -13.25 14.64
CA VAL A 244 14.67 -13.46 15.08
C VAL A 244 14.29 -12.21 15.84
N GLN A 245 13.50 -11.34 15.22
CA GLN A 245 12.99 -10.11 15.84
C GLN A 245 12.02 -10.43 16.98
N ASN A 246 12.16 -9.74 18.10
CA ASN A 246 11.21 -9.80 19.21
C ASN A 246 9.96 -8.93 18.91
N ARG A 247 8.84 -9.15 19.59
CA ARG A 247 7.62 -8.30 19.52
C ARG A 247 7.82 -6.88 20.10
N SER A 248 9.03 -6.52 20.50
CA SER A 248 9.39 -5.20 21.04
C SER A 248 9.85 -4.22 19.94
N THR A 249 9.07 -4.12 18.88
CA THR A 249 9.20 -3.13 17.81
C THR A 249 8.71 -1.76 18.26
N TYR A 250 9.44 -0.72 17.88
CA TYR A 250 9.12 0.65 18.24
C TYR A 250 8.10 1.25 17.28
N ASN A 251 7.10 1.95 17.83
CA ASN A 251 6.27 2.84 17.03
C ASN A 251 6.63 4.29 17.32
N GLY A 252 7.06 4.99 16.28
CA GLY A 252 7.48 6.38 16.39
C GLY A 252 8.70 6.69 15.53
N LYS A 253 9.10 7.96 15.53
CA LYS A 253 10.23 8.41 14.70
C LYS A 253 11.54 8.29 15.46
N ILE A 254 12.60 7.89 14.76
CA ILE A 254 13.98 8.01 15.24
C ILE A 254 14.72 8.96 14.31
N ASP A 255 15.57 9.81 14.89
CA ASP A 255 16.42 10.75 14.17
C ASP A 255 17.84 10.76 14.80
N ARG A 256 18.87 10.81 13.95
CA ARG A 256 20.31 10.87 14.29
C ARG A 256 20.77 9.89 15.39
N PRO A 257 20.59 8.56 15.22
CA PRO A 257 21.11 7.60 16.18
C PRO A 257 22.63 7.51 16.17
N ARG A 258 23.23 7.31 17.35
CA ARG A 258 24.68 7.25 17.57
C ARG A 258 25.05 6.16 18.56
N LEU A 259 26.22 5.57 18.37
CA LEU A 259 26.90 4.70 19.33
C LEU A 259 28.33 5.20 19.53
N SER A 260 28.74 5.40 20.78
CA SER A 260 30.12 5.68 21.17
C SER A 260 30.66 4.58 22.10
N ARG A 261 31.98 4.32 22.06
CA ARG A 261 32.67 3.28 22.86
C ARG A 261 33.16 3.74 24.23
N ARG A 262 32.60 4.84 24.73
CA ARG A 262 32.84 5.34 26.10
C ARG A 262 31.61 6.08 26.61
N ALA A 263 31.54 6.26 27.92
CA ALA A 263 30.59 7.17 28.54
C ALA A 263 30.91 8.63 28.16
N LEU A 264 29.99 9.28 27.45
CA LEU A 264 30.02 10.69 27.13
C LEU A 264 29.36 11.53 28.23
N SER A 265 29.85 12.76 28.40
CA SER A 265 29.20 13.80 29.19
C SER A 265 28.00 14.42 28.45
N LYS A 266 27.11 15.11 29.18
CA LYS A 266 25.95 15.80 28.57
C LYS A 266 26.36 16.75 27.44
N ALA A 267 27.42 17.55 27.63
CA ALA A 267 27.90 18.48 26.62
C ALA A 267 28.41 17.79 25.34
N GLU A 268 29.04 16.62 25.48
CA GLU A 268 29.48 15.81 24.34
C GLU A 268 28.29 15.17 23.61
N ILE A 269 27.28 14.70 24.36
CA ILE A 269 26.02 14.17 23.80
C ILE A 269 25.33 15.25 22.96
N GLU A 270 25.17 16.47 23.50
CA GLU A 270 24.57 17.60 22.79
C GLU A 270 25.38 18.02 21.55
N ALA A 271 26.72 18.02 21.65
CA ALA A 271 27.58 18.32 20.51
C ALA A 271 27.41 17.28 19.38
N LEU A 272 27.39 16.00 19.73
CA LEU A 272 27.20 14.91 18.77
C LEU A 272 25.78 14.88 18.18
N ALA A 273 24.78 15.28 18.96
CA ALA A 273 23.40 15.40 18.53
C ALA A 273 23.21 16.50 17.47
N ARG A 274 23.95 17.62 17.58
CA ARG A 274 23.99 18.68 16.55
C ARG A 274 24.65 18.24 15.25
N GLY A 275 25.64 17.34 15.31
CA GLY A 275 26.25 16.75 14.12
C GLY A 275 27.65 16.18 14.34
N TYR A 276 27.94 15.03 13.70
CA TYR A 276 29.22 14.33 13.84
C TYR A 276 30.41 15.15 13.32
N GLN A 277 30.28 15.77 12.14
CA GLN A 277 31.39 16.52 11.51
C GLN A 277 31.82 17.77 12.29
N GLY A 278 30.90 18.36 13.07
CA GLY A 278 31.18 19.52 13.92
C GLY A 278 31.88 19.18 15.24
N CYS A 279 32.04 17.89 15.56
CA CYS A 279 32.64 17.45 16.82
C CYS A 279 34.18 17.52 16.81
N PRO A 280 34.83 17.79 17.96
CA PRO A 280 36.28 17.67 18.12
C PRO A 280 36.78 16.28 17.71
N ALA A 281 38.03 16.20 17.20
CA ALA A 281 38.61 14.95 16.73
C ALA A 281 38.64 13.85 17.80
N GLU A 282 38.92 14.21 19.06
CA GLU A 282 38.91 13.28 20.19
C GLU A 282 37.54 12.60 20.36
N LEU A 283 36.45 13.39 20.37
CA LEU A 283 35.10 12.85 20.44
C LEU A 283 34.78 11.99 19.20
N ARG A 284 35.13 12.48 18.00
CA ARG A 284 34.86 11.75 16.74
C ARG A 284 35.55 10.38 16.68
N ASN A 285 36.75 10.26 17.27
CA ASN A 285 37.46 8.99 17.34
C ASN A 285 36.66 7.96 18.15
N ASP A 286 36.01 8.38 19.24
CA ASP A 286 35.28 7.50 20.16
C ASP A 286 33.87 7.12 19.69
N VAL A 287 33.41 7.67 18.57
CA VAL A 287 32.14 7.28 17.94
C VAL A 287 32.35 6.00 17.13
N VAL A 288 31.60 4.95 17.48
CA VAL A 288 31.56 3.69 16.74
C VAL A 288 30.69 3.82 15.51
N GLY A 289 29.52 4.46 15.63
CA GLY A 289 28.58 4.66 14.53
C GLY A 289 27.84 5.98 14.65
N ALA A 290 27.71 6.68 13.53
CA ALA A 290 26.93 7.90 13.36
C ALA A 290 26.06 7.80 12.11
N TRP A 291 24.93 7.10 12.26
CA TRP A 291 24.00 6.86 11.17
C TRP A 291 23.18 8.09 10.86
N ASP A 292 23.22 8.50 9.60
CA ASP A 292 22.58 9.71 9.15
C ASP A 292 21.48 9.41 8.14
N PHE A 293 20.23 9.52 8.60
CA PHE A 293 19.06 9.18 7.80
C PHE A 293 18.79 10.20 6.67
N HIS A 294 19.43 11.36 6.68
CA HIS A 294 19.33 12.33 5.58
C HIS A 294 20.51 12.32 4.59
N ALA A 295 21.57 11.55 4.87
CA ALA A 295 22.80 11.57 4.07
C ALA A 295 22.63 11.11 2.61
N ASN A 296 21.60 10.32 2.32
CA ASN A 296 21.25 9.89 0.96
C ASN A 296 19.85 10.39 0.52
N ILE A 297 19.34 11.46 1.12
CA ILE A 297 18.12 12.09 0.62
C ILE A 297 18.40 12.76 -0.73
N THR A 298 17.64 12.37 -1.74
CA THR A 298 17.61 12.99 -3.07
C THR A 298 16.15 13.20 -3.48
N ASN A 299 15.85 13.48 -4.74
CA ASN A 299 14.47 13.43 -5.24
C ASN A 299 13.88 12.00 -5.28
N ASN A 300 14.64 10.98 -4.87
CA ASN A 300 14.19 9.62 -4.63
C ASN A 300 14.90 9.08 -3.38
N ILE A 301 14.12 8.60 -2.42
CA ILE A 301 14.61 8.09 -1.13
C ILE A 301 14.19 6.63 -0.88
N ALA A 302 13.89 5.91 -1.95
CA ALA A 302 13.53 4.49 -1.92
C ALA A 302 14.67 3.57 -1.39
N SER A 303 15.91 4.05 -1.40
CA SER A 303 17.07 3.28 -0.92
C SER A 303 16.87 2.76 0.51
N THR A 304 17.16 1.48 0.70
CA THR A 304 17.19 0.85 2.03
C THR A 304 18.48 1.15 2.80
N LEU A 305 19.50 1.71 2.14
CA LEU A 305 20.79 2.02 2.76
C LEU A 305 20.68 3.16 3.78
N ILE A 306 21.23 2.92 4.96
CA ILE A 306 21.47 3.92 5.99
C ILE A 306 22.96 4.16 6.12
N VAL A 307 23.39 5.37 5.79
CA VAL A 307 24.81 5.73 5.75
C VAL A 307 25.34 5.97 7.16
N ASP A 308 26.40 5.26 7.54
CA ASP A 308 27.23 5.62 8.69
C ASP A 308 28.28 6.67 8.28
N THR A 309 28.14 7.87 8.82
CA THR A 309 29.03 9.01 8.53
C THR A 309 30.30 9.02 9.39
N SER A 310 30.41 8.08 10.34
CA SER A 310 31.58 7.93 11.18
C SER A 310 32.79 7.40 10.40
N THR A 311 33.94 7.35 11.06
CA THR A 311 35.13 6.68 10.51
C THR A 311 34.97 5.17 10.37
N SER A 312 33.99 4.55 11.04
CA SER A 312 33.80 3.10 11.01
C SER A 312 33.10 2.60 9.75
N ARG A 313 32.23 3.42 9.16
CA ARG A 313 31.44 3.13 7.94
C ARG A 313 30.63 1.83 8.03
N ILE A 314 30.05 1.57 9.19
CA ILE A 314 29.20 0.39 9.43
C ILE A 314 27.77 0.76 9.05
N ASN A 315 27.47 0.70 7.76
CA ASN A 315 26.15 1.07 7.24
C ASN A 315 25.05 0.15 7.77
N GLY A 316 23.83 0.68 7.81
CA GLY A 316 22.63 -0.08 8.10
C GLY A 316 21.75 -0.29 6.87
N TYR A 317 20.76 -1.17 7.01
CA TYR A 317 19.77 -1.48 5.99
C TYR A 317 18.37 -1.45 6.62
N ILE A 318 17.44 -0.82 5.93
CA ILE A 318 16.04 -0.72 6.32
C ILE A 318 15.32 -2.04 6.04
N ILE A 319 14.61 -2.59 7.03
CA ILE A 319 13.77 -3.80 6.92
C ILE A 319 12.30 -3.43 7.05
N ASN A 320 11.43 -4.04 6.24
CA ASN A 320 9.98 -3.85 6.22
C ASN A 320 9.50 -2.41 5.89
N MET A 321 10.33 -1.57 5.26
CA MET A 321 9.92 -0.28 4.70
C MET A 321 9.20 0.71 5.68
N PRO A 322 9.83 1.10 6.81
CA PRO A 322 9.42 2.27 7.57
C PRO A 322 9.42 3.53 6.69
N VAL A 323 8.60 4.51 7.05
CA VAL A 323 8.35 5.68 6.20
C VAL A 323 9.50 6.68 6.31
N ARG A 324 10.15 6.96 5.17
CA ARG A 324 11.21 7.97 5.04
C ARG A 324 10.67 9.32 4.56
N GLY A 325 11.49 10.36 4.67
CA GLY A 325 11.10 11.73 4.31
C GLY A 325 10.13 12.31 5.34
N MET A 326 10.34 11.97 6.61
CA MET A 326 9.54 12.43 7.73
C MET A 326 10.18 13.65 8.36
N THR A 327 9.36 14.55 8.90
CA THR A 327 9.83 15.73 9.62
C THR A 327 10.69 15.30 10.81
N GLY A 328 11.90 15.86 10.89
CA GLY A 328 12.87 15.63 11.96
C GLY A 328 12.59 16.48 13.20
N PHE A 329 13.40 16.25 14.25
CA PHE A 329 13.29 17.03 15.49
C PHE A 329 13.53 18.53 15.28
N ASN A 330 14.23 18.90 14.20
CA ASN A 330 14.66 20.27 13.88
C ASN A 330 13.83 20.93 12.78
N TRP A 331 12.73 20.33 12.33
CA TRP A 331 11.91 20.87 11.24
C TRP A 331 11.28 22.21 11.63
N THR A 332 11.49 23.24 10.80
CA THR A 332 11.02 24.60 11.10
C THR A 332 9.65 24.92 10.51
N GLY A 333 9.21 24.16 9.50
CA GLY A 333 7.99 24.46 8.75
C GLY A 333 8.16 25.44 7.59
N ASP A 334 9.38 25.98 7.38
CA ASP A 334 9.66 26.90 6.28
C ASP A 334 9.75 26.19 4.93
N GLU A 335 10.10 24.91 4.94
CA GLU A 335 10.17 24.05 3.76
C GLU A 335 9.36 22.78 4.02
N ILE A 336 8.51 22.41 3.06
CA ILE A 336 7.61 21.26 3.12
C ILE A 336 8.02 20.15 2.13
N ILE A 337 9.06 20.40 1.32
CA ILE A 337 9.61 19.45 0.36
C ILE A 337 10.93 18.89 0.92
N TYR A 338 10.92 17.61 1.28
CA TYR A 338 12.02 16.99 2.03
C TYR A 338 13.40 17.11 1.39
N HIS A 339 13.48 17.08 0.05
CA HIS A 339 14.77 17.10 -0.66
C HIS A 339 15.29 18.51 -0.97
N HIS A 340 14.52 19.56 -0.63
CA HIS A 340 15.01 20.94 -0.66
C HIS A 340 15.80 21.28 0.61
N LYS A 341 15.45 20.64 1.74
CA LYS A 341 16.06 20.88 3.06
C LYS A 341 16.26 19.55 3.82
N PRO A 342 17.05 18.61 3.27
CA PRO A 342 17.15 17.23 3.77
C PRO A 342 17.55 17.14 5.25
N GLU A 343 18.33 18.09 5.76
CA GLU A 343 18.76 18.15 7.16
C GLU A 343 17.61 18.30 8.16
N GLU A 344 16.42 18.74 7.73
CA GLU A 344 15.19 18.81 8.55
C GLU A 344 14.29 17.58 8.39
N TYR A 345 14.72 16.62 7.57
CA TYR A 345 13.98 15.40 7.24
C TYR A 345 14.77 14.13 7.60
N GLY A 346 15.61 14.23 8.63
CA GLY A 346 16.43 13.14 9.16
C GLY A 346 15.67 12.11 10.00
N ALA A 347 14.33 12.14 10.00
CA ALA A 347 13.52 11.17 10.71
C ALA A 347 13.05 10.04 9.79
N ILE A 348 12.95 8.84 10.36
CA ILE A 348 12.28 7.68 9.78
C ILE A 348 11.21 7.24 10.77
N HIS A 349 9.98 6.98 10.29
CA HIS A 349 8.84 6.57 11.11
C HIS A 349 8.69 5.05 11.08
N PHE A 350 8.84 4.40 12.23
CA PHE A 350 8.78 2.95 12.39
C PHE A 350 7.42 2.52 12.93
N HIS A 351 6.95 1.36 12.48
CA HIS A 351 5.69 0.74 12.90
C HIS A 351 5.89 -0.76 13.13
N ASP A 352 5.13 -1.34 14.03
CA ASP A 352 5.22 -2.76 14.38
C ASP A 352 4.44 -3.70 13.45
N ASP A 353 3.65 -3.15 12.54
CA ASP A 353 2.82 -3.85 11.57
C ASP A 353 3.23 -3.58 10.11
N ASP A 354 4.36 -2.89 9.91
CA ASP A 354 5.00 -2.71 8.61
C ASP A 354 5.47 -4.04 8.00
N ILE A 355 5.30 -4.20 6.69
CA ILE A 355 5.78 -5.38 5.95
C ILE A 355 6.01 -5.06 4.48
N ASP A 356 7.19 -5.41 3.98
CA ASP A 356 7.53 -5.36 2.55
C ASP A 356 7.49 -6.75 1.89
N ASP A 357 7.79 -7.81 2.65
CA ASP A 357 7.86 -9.19 2.19
C ASP A 357 7.69 -10.17 3.37
N ALA A 358 6.81 -11.15 3.21
CA ALA A 358 6.63 -12.25 4.17
C ALA A 358 7.87 -13.14 4.29
N ARG A 359 8.72 -13.18 3.25
CA ARG A 359 9.98 -13.90 3.16
C ARG A 359 9.83 -15.40 3.46
N TRP A 360 8.78 -15.98 2.87
CA TRP A 360 8.53 -17.41 2.95
C TRP A 360 9.48 -18.18 2.03
N GLU A 361 9.70 -19.44 2.34
CA GLU A 361 10.35 -20.37 1.43
C GLU A 361 9.39 -20.78 0.32
N VAL A 362 9.93 -20.99 -0.88
CA VAL A 362 9.17 -21.43 -2.06
C VAL A 362 8.66 -22.85 -1.86
N ASP A 363 7.39 -23.09 -2.16
CA ASP A 363 6.77 -24.42 -2.13
C ASP A 363 6.79 -25.10 -3.48
N PHE A 364 6.46 -24.36 -4.52
CA PHE A 364 6.54 -24.85 -5.89
C PHE A 364 6.69 -23.71 -6.89
N GLU A 365 7.15 -24.08 -8.08
CA GLU A 365 7.32 -23.17 -9.21
C GLU A 365 6.54 -23.71 -10.41
N TYR A 366 6.13 -22.82 -11.29
CA TYR A 366 5.44 -23.14 -12.54
C TYR A 366 6.03 -22.35 -13.70
N THR A 367 6.47 -23.05 -14.74
CA THR A 367 6.90 -22.46 -16.00
C THR A 367 5.70 -22.33 -16.93
N ILE A 368 5.43 -21.12 -17.43
CA ILE A 368 4.26 -20.85 -18.28
C ILE A 368 4.43 -21.52 -19.66
N PRO A 369 3.51 -22.40 -20.09
CA PRO A 369 3.56 -23.02 -21.41
C PRO A 369 3.42 -22.01 -22.56
N GLU A 370 4.10 -22.30 -23.68
CA GLU A 370 4.12 -21.46 -24.89
C GLU A 370 2.73 -21.15 -25.49
N ASN A 371 1.76 -22.03 -25.27
CA ASN A 371 0.41 -21.96 -25.85
C ASN A 371 -0.68 -21.59 -24.85
N LEU A 372 -0.32 -21.21 -23.61
CA LEU A 372 -1.31 -20.82 -22.62
C LEU A 372 -1.96 -19.49 -23.01
N LYS A 373 -3.30 -19.44 -23.05
CA LYS A 373 -4.06 -18.24 -23.43
C LYS A 373 -3.78 -17.10 -22.44
N SER A 374 -3.71 -15.86 -22.91
CA SER A 374 -3.69 -14.71 -22.00
C SER A 374 -4.97 -14.69 -21.16
N GLY A 375 -4.85 -14.41 -19.86
CA GLY A 375 -5.96 -14.51 -18.93
C GLY A 375 -5.56 -14.32 -17.47
N ILE A 376 -6.55 -14.35 -16.59
CA ILE A 376 -6.35 -14.39 -15.14
C ILE A 376 -6.34 -15.85 -14.71
N TYR A 377 -5.33 -16.25 -13.96
CA TYR A 377 -5.14 -17.61 -13.46
C TYR A 377 -4.96 -17.57 -11.94
N ALA A 378 -5.05 -18.73 -11.30
CA ALA A 378 -4.67 -18.91 -9.92
C ALA A 378 -4.09 -20.29 -9.66
N ALA A 379 -3.22 -20.41 -8.66
CA ALA A 379 -3.03 -21.68 -7.98
C ALA A 379 -4.13 -21.81 -6.92
N ARG A 380 -5.07 -22.74 -7.14
CA ARG A 380 -6.07 -23.13 -6.13
C ARG A 380 -5.46 -24.16 -5.20
N LEU A 381 -5.53 -23.89 -3.90
CA LEU A 381 -5.00 -24.73 -2.84
C LEU A 381 -6.15 -25.35 -2.06
N ARG A 382 -6.06 -26.64 -1.72
CA ARG A 382 -7.05 -27.31 -0.87
C ARG A 382 -6.42 -28.27 0.13
N ILE A 383 -6.75 -28.14 1.41
CA ILE A 383 -6.46 -29.16 2.42
C ILE A 383 -7.53 -30.25 2.35
N GLY A 384 -7.11 -31.51 2.20
CA GLY A 384 -8.00 -32.67 2.12
C GLY A 384 -8.98 -32.65 0.93
N GLY A 385 -8.69 -31.86 -0.12
CA GLY A 385 -9.58 -31.68 -1.27
C GLY A 385 -10.88 -30.92 -0.98
N LEU A 386 -11.00 -30.27 0.18
CA LEU A 386 -12.24 -29.63 0.63
C LEU A 386 -12.35 -28.18 0.13
N ASP A 387 -13.46 -27.89 -0.58
CA ASP A 387 -13.91 -26.52 -0.90
C ASP A 387 -14.65 -25.94 0.32
N SER A 388 -13.89 -25.31 1.21
CA SER A 388 -14.44 -24.62 2.38
C SER A 388 -13.60 -23.39 2.70
N PRO A 389 -14.18 -22.34 3.34
CA PRO A 389 -13.44 -21.14 3.69
C PRO A 389 -12.16 -21.42 4.50
N ASP A 390 -12.16 -22.45 5.35
CA ASP A 390 -11.00 -22.76 6.20
C ASP A 390 -9.89 -23.55 5.48
N THR A 391 -10.20 -24.24 4.38
CA THR A 391 -9.31 -25.21 3.73
C THR A 391 -8.98 -24.90 2.29
N GLU A 392 -9.56 -23.84 1.72
CA GLU A 392 -9.35 -23.42 0.34
C GLU A 392 -8.74 -22.03 0.29
N ASP A 393 -7.72 -21.86 -0.58
CA ASP A 393 -7.18 -20.54 -0.92
C ASP A 393 -6.85 -20.46 -2.41
N TYR A 394 -6.75 -19.24 -2.94
CA TYR A 394 -6.32 -18.97 -4.30
C TYR A 394 -5.16 -17.99 -4.30
N ILE A 395 -4.18 -18.25 -5.16
CA ILE A 395 -3.08 -17.33 -5.43
C ILE A 395 -3.21 -16.84 -6.88
N PRO A 396 -3.87 -15.68 -7.13
CA PRO A 396 -4.07 -15.21 -8.50
C PRO A 396 -2.81 -14.61 -9.13
N PHE A 397 -2.70 -14.78 -10.44
CA PHE A 397 -1.69 -14.17 -11.30
C PHE A 397 -2.23 -14.00 -12.73
N VAL A 398 -1.57 -13.21 -13.55
CA VAL A 398 -1.97 -12.91 -14.92
C VAL A 398 -1.00 -13.54 -15.90
N VAL A 399 -1.52 -14.27 -16.87
CA VAL A 399 -0.73 -14.72 -18.03
C VAL A 399 -0.98 -13.73 -19.16
N ARG A 400 0.10 -13.14 -19.65
CA ARG A 400 0.14 -12.17 -20.74
C ARG A 400 0.28 -12.89 -22.08
N PRO A 401 0.05 -12.21 -23.23
CA PRO A 401 0.50 -12.72 -24.52
C PRO A 401 2.03 -12.94 -24.55
N PRO A 402 2.54 -13.72 -25.51
CA PRO A 402 3.98 -13.88 -25.73
C PRO A 402 4.70 -12.53 -25.85
N ARG A 403 5.90 -12.43 -25.28
CA ARG A 403 6.67 -11.17 -25.23
C ARG A 403 6.78 -10.50 -26.61
N GLY A 404 6.42 -9.23 -26.66
CA GLY A 404 6.50 -8.42 -27.88
C GLY A 404 5.45 -8.75 -28.95
N LYS A 405 4.52 -9.67 -28.69
CA LYS A 405 3.41 -10.02 -29.57
C LYS A 405 2.08 -9.63 -28.93
N THR A 406 1.06 -9.57 -29.76
CA THR A 406 -0.35 -9.54 -29.34
C THR A 406 -1.03 -10.79 -29.91
N THR A 407 -2.06 -11.28 -29.21
CA THR A 407 -2.96 -12.33 -29.70
C THR A 407 -4.36 -11.80 -30.00
N SER A 408 -4.66 -10.57 -29.58
CA SER A 408 -5.87 -9.83 -29.95
C SER A 408 -5.59 -8.39 -30.36
N LYS A 409 -6.60 -7.74 -30.95
CA LYS A 409 -6.68 -6.28 -31.16
C LYS A 409 -7.21 -5.54 -29.93
N LEU A 410 -7.82 -6.26 -28.99
CA LEU A 410 -8.40 -5.77 -27.76
C LEU A 410 -7.49 -6.14 -26.58
N ALA A 411 -7.15 -5.17 -25.75
CA ALA A 411 -6.46 -5.40 -24.47
C ALA A 411 -7.31 -4.97 -23.29
N PHE A 412 -7.23 -5.73 -22.20
CA PHE A 412 -7.77 -5.36 -20.89
C PHE A 412 -6.61 -5.08 -19.93
N ILE A 413 -6.55 -3.86 -19.39
CA ILE A 413 -5.59 -3.47 -18.36
C ILE A 413 -6.23 -3.67 -16.99
N LEU A 414 -5.76 -4.71 -16.30
CA LEU A 414 -6.21 -5.09 -14.96
C LEU A 414 -5.62 -4.11 -13.92
N PRO A 415 -6.45 -3.45 -13.09
CA PRO A 415 -6.01 -2.38 -12.19
C PRO A 415 -5.27 -2.89 -10.93
N THR A 416 -4.18 -3.65 -11.11
CA THR A 416 -3.43 -4.28 -10.02
C THR A 416 -2.78 -3.28 -9.05
N ASN A 417 -2.55 -2.04 -9.48
CA ASN A 417 -2.06 -0.99 -8.58
C ASN A 417 -3.14 -0.62 -7.55
N SER A 418 -4.40 -0.54 -7.99
CA SER A 418 -5.55 -0.41 -7.07
C SER A 418 -5.69 -1.64 -6.17
N TYR A 419 -5.45 -2.85 -6.69
CA TYR A 419 -5.52 -4.07 -5.86
C TYR A 419 -4.53 -4.00 -4.70
N LEU A 420 -3.29 -3.57 -4.97
CA LEU A 420 -2.29 -3.32 -3.96
C LEU A 420 -2.72 -2.26 -2.95
N ALA A 421 -3.31 -1.16 -3.41
CA ALA A 421 -3.74 -0.07 -2.55
C ALA A 421 -4.83 -0.49 -1.56
N TYR A 422 -5.73 -1.39 -1.95
CA TYR A 422 -6.80 -1.96 -1.13
C TYR A 422 -6.41 -3.26 -0.40
N SER A 423 -5.18 -3.75 -0.55
CA SER A 423 -4.78 -5.09 -0.09
C SER A 423 -4.89 -5.26 1.42
N ASN A 424 -5.65 -6.27 1.86
CA ASN A 424 -5.92 -6.56 3.28
C ASN A 424 -6.52 -5.37 4.03
N ASP A 425 -7.50 -4.69 3.42
CA ASP A 425 -8.30 -3.68 4.09
C ASP A 425 -8.99 -4.25 5.34
N ASN A 426 -9.03 -3.44 6.40
CA ASN A 426 -9.57 -3.82 7.71
C ASN A 426 -10.47 -2.74 8.32
N LEU A 427 -11.00 -1.83 7.50
CA LEU A 427 -11.84 -0.74 7.97
C LEU A 427 -13.12 -1.27 8.64
N ALA A 428 -13.72 -2.36 8.14
CA ALA A 428 -14.90 -2.99 8.75
C ALA A 428 -14.70 -3.44 10.20
N THR A 429 -13.48 -3.83 10.58
CA THR A 429 -13.20 -4.35 11.93
C THR A 429 -12.63 -3.27 12.85
N ASN A 430 -12.02 -2.21 12.29
CA ASN A 430 -11.27 -1.22 13.07
C ASN A 430 -11.82 0.21 13.01
N CYS A 431 -12.81 0.50 12.16
CA CYS A 431 -13.32 1.87 11.99
C CYS A 431 -14.83 1.95 12.26
N VAL A 432 -15.22 2.83 13.21
CA VAL A 432 -16.63 3.10 13.53
C VAL A 432 -17.43 3.69 12.36
N VAL A 433 -16.74 4.22 11.35
CA VAL A 433 -17.35 4.86 10.18
C VAL A 433 -17.75 3.83 9.11
N ALA A 434 -17.28 2.58 9.20
CA ALA A 434 -17.56 1.54 8.20
C ALA A 434 -19.07 1.29 7.99
N GLU A 435 -19.86 1.16 9.06
CA GLU A 435 -21.31 0.97 8.96
C GLU A 435 -22.03 2.21 8.42
N LEU A 436 -21.53 3.41 8.76
CA LEU A 436 -22.07 4.68 8.25
C LEU A 436 -21.78 4.86 6.75
N LEU A 437 -20.62 4.42 6.27
CA LEU A 437 -20.26 4.43 4.86
C LEU A 437 -21.10 3.43 4.06
N ALA A 438 -21.25 2.20 4.59
CA ALA A 438 -22.00 1.14 3.93
C ALA A 438 -23.52 1.36 3.96
N GLY A 439 -24.02 2.19 4.90
CA GLY A 439 -25.45 2.39 5.13
C GLY A 439 -26.17 1.15 5.69
N LYS A 440 -25.42 0.15 6.15
CA LYS A 440 -25.88 -1.15 6.61
C LYS A 440 -24.78 -1.85 7.41
N VAL A 441 -25.16 -2.88 8.16
CA VAL A 441 -24.21 -3.76 8.85
C VAL A 441 -23.28 -4.41 7.82
N PRO A 442 -21.95 -4.23 7.93
CA PRO A 442 -20.98 -4.87 7.05
C PRO A 442 -21.07 -6.40 7.14
N VAL A 443 -21.06 -7.08 5.99
CA VAL A 443 -21.01 -8.54 5.92
C VAL A 443 -19.54 -8.96 5.78
N MET A 444 -19.01 -9.55 6.84
CA MET A 444 -17.62 -10.03 6.89
C MET A 444 -17.54 -11.52 6.53
N THR A 445 -16.39 -11.91 6.00
CA THR A 445 -16.00 -13.27 5.63
C THR A 445 -14.98 -13.83 6.62
N ALA A 446 -14.65 -15.12 6.51
CA ALA A 446 -13.62 -15.75 7.34
C ALA A 446 -12.25 -15.04 7.19
N SER A 447 -11.94 -14.53 6.00
CA SER A 447 -10.71 -13.79 5.73
C SER A 447 -10.61 -12.48 6.50
N ASP A 448 -11.73 -11.75 6.65
CA ASP A 448 -11.75 -10.48 7.39
C ASP A 448 -11.48 -10.69 8.87
N LEU A 449 -12.08 -11.74 9.44
CA LEU A 449 -11.85 -12.14 10.83
C LEU A 449 -10.40 -12.62 11.04
N TYR A 450 -9.88 -13.39 10.09
CA TYR A 450 -8.49 -13.85 10.13
C TYR A 450 -7.50 -12.68 10.11
N LEU A 451 -7.68 -11.68 9.24
CA LEU A 451 -6.83 -10.48 9.20
C LEU A 451 -6.93 -9.64 10.48
N ASN A 452 -8.08 -9.65 11.16
CA ASN A 452 -8.24 -8.95 12.43
C ASN A 452 -7.39 -9.58 13.54
N GLU A 453 -7.19 -10.90 13.51
CA GLU A 453 -6.35 -11.64 14.45
C GLU A 453 -4.88 -11.65 14.04
N HIS A 454 -4.60 -11.66 12.73
CA HIS A 454 -3.27 -11.78 12.14
C HIS A 454 -2.82 -10.50 11.42
N ARG A 455 -2.62 -9.43 12.19
CA ARG A 455 -2.20 -8.12 11.65
C ARG A 455 -0.84 -8.15 10.94
N GLU A 456 0.01 -9.13 11.23
CA GLU A 456 1.28 -9.34 10.55
C GLU A 456 1.14 -9.63 9.04
N TYR A 457 -0.05 -9.98 8.55
CA TYR A 457 -0.34 -10.07 7.11
C TYR A 457 -0.31 -8.68 6.42
N GLY A 458 -0.08 -7.62 7.20
CA GLY A 458 0.05 -6.23 6.78
C GLY A 458 -1.28 -5.58 6.43
N LEU A 459 -1.20 -4.30 6.07
CA LEU A 459 -2.35 -3.43 5.95
C LEU A 459 -2.55 -2.86 4.55
N SER A 460 -3.75 -2.33 4.31
CA SER A 460 -4.12 -1.58 3.11
C SER A 460 -3.67 -0.13 3.23
N THR A 461 -3.52 0.59 2.11
CA THR A 461 -3.30 2.06 2.14
C THR A 461 -4.55 2.84 2.57
N TYR A 462 -5.68 2.15 2.81
CA TYR A 462 -6.86 2.68 3.49
C TYR A 462 -6.86 2.46 5.00
N SER A 463 -5.89 1.71 5.53
CA SER A 463 -5.78 1.43 6.96
C SER A 463 -4.92 2.46 7.69
N LEU A 464 -5.04 2.43 9.02
CA LEU A 464 -4.08 3.03 9.92
C LEU A 464 -3.18 1.95 10.50
N HIS A 465 -1.89 2.27 10.68
CA HIS A 465 -1.00 1.53 11.54
C HIS A 465 -1.54 1.50 12.97
N SER A 466 -1.02 0.58 13.77
CA SER A 466 -1.38 0.43 15.19
C SER A 466 -1.13 1.67 16.06
N ASP A 467 -0.40 2.66 15.53
CA ASP A 467 -0.10 3.94 16.17
C ASP A 467 -0.95 5.12 15.66
N ASP A 468 -2.00 4.82 14.90
CA ASP A 468 -2.94 5.74 14.22
C ASP A 468 -2.34 6.56 13.06
N SER A 469 -1.14 6.24 12.58
CA SER A 469 -0.60 6.86 11.36
C SER A 469 -1.09 6.14 10.10
N GLY A 470 -1.08 6.86 8.97
CA GLY A 470 -1.56 6.31 7.70
C GLY A 470 -0.57 5.35 7.04
N VAL A 471 -1.08 4.24 6.52
CA VAL A 471 -0.27 3.24 5.80
C VAL A 471 0.10 3.75 4.41
N CYS A 472 1.37 4.07 4.21
CA CYS A 472 1.86 4.66 2.95
C CYS A 472 2.30 3.62 1.91
N TYR A 473 2.73 2.44 2.36
CA TYR A 473 3.27 1.39 1.49
C TYR A 473 2.39 0.15 1.51
N SER A 474 2.28 -0.51 0.36
CA SER A 474 1.66 -1.83 0.25
C SER A 474 2.49 -2.73 -0.65
N SER A 475 2.59 -4.01 -0.28
CA SER A 475 3.33 -5.03 -1.03
C SER A 475 2.44 -6.21 -1.40
N ARG A 476 2.74 -6.87 -2.53
CA ARG A 476 2.16 -8.17 -2.92
C ARG A 476 2.94 -9.39 -2.44
N LEU A 477 4.14 -9.22 -1.87
CA LEU A 477 4.95 -10.35 -1.37
C LEU A 477 4.44 -10.84 0.00
N ARG A 478 3.12 -11.02 0.11
CA ARG A 478 2.36 -11.45 1.28
C ARG A 478 0.99 -11.95 0.81
N PRO A 479 0.28 -12.80 1.57
CA PRO A 479 -1.07 -13.20 1.21
C PRO A 479 -2.05 -12.02 1.27
N ILE A 480 -2.62 -11.63 0.11
CA ILE A 480 -3.66 -10.59 -0.02
C ILE A 480 -5.07 -11.21 -0.05
N LEU A 481 -5.68 -11.41 1.11
CA LEU A 481 -6.86 -12.28 1.27
C LEU A 481 -8.14 -11.72 0.63
N ASN A 482 -8.21 -10.40 0.44
CA ASN A 482 -9.32 -9.74 -0.26
C ASN A 482 -9.14 -9.67 -1.79
N MET A 483 -8.08 -10.28 -2.33
CA MET A 483 -7.88 -10.46 -3.78
C MET A 483 -8.01 -11.95 -4.16
N ARG A 484 -8.94 -12.66 -3.52
CA ARG A 484 -9.34 -14.03 -3.90
C ARG A 484 -10.63 -13.95 -4.74
N PRO A 485 -10.83 -14.83 -5.72
CA PRO A 485 -11.93 -14.67 -6.67
C PRO A 485 -13.32 -14.83 -6.03
N LYS A 486 -13.43 -15.62 -4.95
CA LYS A 486 -14.67 -15.84 -4.18
C LYS A 486 -14.87 -14.83 -3.03
N TYR A 487 -13.97 -13.86 -2.86
CA TYR A 487 -14.08 -12.91 -1.74
C TYR A 487 -15.21 -11.90 -2.00
N ARG A 488 -15.99 -11.63 -0.95
CA ARG A 488 -17.05 -10.61 -0.95
C ARG A 488 -16.62 -9.46 -0.05
N HIS A 489 -16.49 -8.27 -0.64
CA HIS A 489 -15.94 -7.13 0.07
C HIS A 489 -16.99 -6.47 0.96
N TRP A 490 -16.62 -6.11 2.19
CA TRP A 490 -17.55 -5.50 3.15
C TRP A 490 -18.04 -4.10 2.73
N LEU A 491 -17.18 -3.32 2.07
CA LEU A 491 -17.47 -1.94 1.60
C LEU A 491 -18.54 -1.91 0.50
N SER A 492 -18.73 -3.00 -0.25
CA SER A 492 -19.66 -3.06 -1.36
C SER A 492 -20.86 -3.95 -0.99
N PRO A 493 -22.07 -3.69 -1.52
CA PRO A 493 -23.15 -4.66 -1.46
C PRO A 493 -22.78 -6.03 -2.04
N SER A 494 -21.77 -6.10 -2.93
CA SER A 494 -21.31 -7.37 -3.51
C SER A 494 -19.78 -7.41 -3.65
N LEU A 495 -19.24 -6.92 -4.77
CA LEU A 495 -17.84 -7.14 -5.16
C LEU A 495 -17.04 -5.83 -5.22
N TRP A 496 -15.71 -5.96 -5.25
CA TRP A 496 -14.75 -4.86 -5.25
C TRP A 496 -13.43 -5.31 -5.90
N GLN A 497 -12.77 -4.50 -6.73
CA GLN A 497 -11.45 -4.85 -7.32
C GLN A 497 -11.49 -6.18 -8.12
N LEU A 498 -10.56 -7.13 -7.89
CA LEU A 498 -10.40 -8.35 -8.71
C LEU A 498 -11.71 -9.10 -8.95
N ASN A 499 -12.51 -9.32 -7.91
CA ASN A 499 -13.78 -10.03 -8.04
C ASN A 499 -14.82 -9.24 -8.85
N GLY A 500 -14.81 -7.90 -8.77
CA GLY A 500 -15.62 -7.04 -9.63
C GLY A 500 -15.16 -7.08 -11.10
N ASP A 501 -13.86 -7.06 -11.33
CA ASP A 501 -13.28 -7.11 -12.69
C ASP A 501 -13.50 -8.46 -13.39
N LEU A 502 -13.70 -9.55 -12.63
CA LEU A 502 -14.11 -10.84 -13.19
C LEU A 502 -15.52 -10.81 -13.80
N HIS A 503 -16.38 -9.81 -13.50
CA HIS A 503 -17.64 -9.61 -14.26
C HIS A 503 -17.36 -9.25 -15.71
N LEU A 504 -16.34 -8.44 -15.98
CA LEU A 504 -15.94 -8.07 -17.33
C LEU A 504 -15.30 -9.25 -18.08
N VAL A 505 -14.42 -10.00 -17.41
CA VAL A 505 -13.77 -11.19 -17.99
C VAL A 505 -14.81 -12.21 -18.44
N ASP A 506 -15.76 -12.54 -17.57
CA ASP A 506 -16.88 -13.44 -17.88
C ASP A 506 -17.70 -12.96 -19.08
N TRP A 507 -18.05 -11.68 -19.10
CA TRP A 507 -18.83 -11.11 -20.19
C TRP A 507 -18.08 -11.12 -21.54
N LEU A 508 -16.78 -10.84 -21.53
CA LEU A 508 -15.95 -10.90 -22.76
C LEU A 508 -15.89 -12.32 -23.32
N GLU A 509 -15.72 -13.32 -22.46
CA GLU A 509 -15.74 -14.74 -22.85
C GLU A 509 -17.12 -15.15 -23.40
N GLU A 510 -18.21 -14.80 -22.71
CA GLU A 510 -19.59 -15.11 -23.14
C GLU A 510 -19.92 -14.47 -24.51
N LYS A 511 -19.47 -13.24 -24.75
CA LYS A 511 -19.66 -12.53 -26.03
C LYS A 511 -18.65 -12.90 -27.11
N ASN A 512 -17.77 -13.87 -26.82
CA ASN A 512 -16.75 -14.38 -27.74
C ASN A 512 -15.83 -13.26 -28.28
N PHE A 513 -15.41 -12.34 -27.40
CA PHE A 513 -14.32 -11.44 -27.72
C PHE A 513 -12.98 -12.14 -27.47
N GLU A 514 -12.06 -12.04 -28.42
CA GLU A 514 -10.66 -12.33 -28.17
C GLU A 514 -10.03 -11.10 -27.50
N PHE A 515 -9.24 -11.29 -26.45
CA PHE A 515 -8.58 -10.20 -25.73
C PHE A 515 -7.29 -10.68 -25.06
N ASP A 516 -6.33 -9.78 -24.98
CA ASP A 516 -5.13 -9.95 -24.15
C ASP A 516 -5.32 -9.24 -22.81
N ILE A 517 -4.73 -9.78 -21.73
CA ILE A 517 -4.72 -9.12 -20.41
C ILE A 517 -3.30 -8.66 -20.08
N HIS A 518 -3.20 -7.42 -19.61
CA HIS A 518 -2.01 -6.81 -19.02
C HIS A 518 -2.36 -6.24 -17.64
N THR A 519 -1.35 -6.00 -16.82
CA THR A 519 -1.51 -5.36 -15.52
C THR A 519 -1.06 -3.90 -15.55
N ASP A 520 -1.45 -3.12 -14.55
CA ASP A 520 -0.88 -1.78 -14.31
C ASP A 520 0.65 -1.79 -14.22
N GLU A 521 1.23 -2.83 -13.62
CA GLU A 521 2.68 -3.00 -13.53
C GLU A 521 3.32 -3.16 -14.92
N ASP A 522 2.66 -3.90 -15.83
CA ASP A 522 3.11 -3.99 -17.21
C ASP A 522 3.06 -2.63 -17.92
N LEU A 523 2.01 -1.86 -17.66
CA LEU A 523 1.83 -0.53 -18.24
C LEU A 523 2.83 0.49 -17.68
N ASP A 524 3.15 0.48 -16.39
CA ASP A 524 4.20 1.33 -15.82
C ASP A 524 5.56 1.05 -16.48
N ARG A 525 5.85 -0.24 -16.71
CA ARG A 525 7.13 -0.67 -17.25
C ARG A 525 7.28 -0.42 -18.75
N GLU A 526 6.23 -0.69 -19.53
CA GLU A 526 6.29 -0.64 -21.00
C GLU A 526 5.69 0.64 -21.60
N GLY A 527 4.96 1.42 -20.80
CA GLY A 527 4.37 2.69 -21.18
C GLY A 527 3.44 2.59 -22.39
N VAL A 528 3.37 3.68 -23.16
CA VAL A 528 2.53 3.76 -24.37
C VAL A 528 2.89 2.69 -25.41
N GLY A 529 4.13 2.20 -25.42
CA GLY A 529 4.55 1.12 -26.31
C GLY A 529 3.79 -0.19 -26.10
N LEU A 530 3.18 -0.41 -24.93
CA LEU A 530 2.25 -1.50 -24.70
C LEU A 530 0.89 -1.20 -25.35
N LEU A 531 0.30 -0.04 -25.04
CA LEU A 531 -1.05 0.32 -25.49
C LEU A 531 -1.13 0.44 -27.02
N ASN A 532 -0.13 1.04 -27.67
CA ASN A 532 -0.07 1.23 -29.13
C ASN A 532 0.00 -0.08 -29.95
N LYS A 533 0.14 -1.24 -29.30
CA LYS A 533 0.04 -2.54 -29.98
C LYS A 533 -1.41 -2.99 -30.20
N TYR A 534 -2.36 -2.33 -29.54
CA TYR A 534 -3.78 -2.66 -29.55
C TYR A 534 -4.57 -1.56 -30.24
N GLN A 535 -5.62 -1.96 -30.94
CA GLN A 535 -6.57 -1.02 -31.53
C GLN A 535 -7.54 -0.47 -30.47
N THR A 536 -7.87 -1.31 -29.48
CA THR A 536 -8.79 -0.94 -28.40
C THR A 536 -8.27 -1.43 -27.05
N VAL A 537 -8.36 -0.56 -26.04
CA VAL A 537 -7.94 -0.85 -24.66
C VAL A 537 -9.12 -0.68 -23.72
N LEU A 538 -9.31 -1.58 -22.77
CA LEU A 538 -10.30 -1.52 -21.68
C LEU A 538 -9.59 -1.30 -20.35
N THR A 539 -10.18 -0.51 -19.46
CA THR A 539 -9.83 -0.50 -18.03
C THR A 539 -10.71 -1.49 -17.26
N GLY A 540 -10.35 -1.73 -15.98
CA GLY A 540 -11.25 -2.37 -15.02
C GLY A 540 -12.34 -1.43 -14.52
N SER A 541 -13.14 -1.91 -13.57
CA SER A 541 -14.24 -1.18 -12.94
C SER A 541 -13.76 -0.11 -11.95
N HIS A 542 -12.52 -0.20 -11.46
CA HIS A 542 -12.02 0.72 -10.42
C HIS A 542 -10.49 0.99 -10.47
N PRO A 543 -9.97 1.62 -11.56
CA PRO A 543 -8.56 1.98 -11.71
C PRO A 543 -8.17 3.25 -10.92
N GLU A 544 -8.46 3.30 -9.62
CA GLU A 544 -8.26 4.48 -8.75
C GLU A 544 -6.80 4.94 -8.61
N TYR A 545 -5.86 4.00 -8.55
CA TYR A 545 -4.45 4.28 -8.28
C TYR A 545 -3.61 4.17 -9.55
N THR A 546 -2.89 5.22 -9.90
CA THR A 546 -2.13 5.27 -11.16
C THR A 546 -0.79 5.96 -10.96
N SER A 547 0.26 5.44 -11.61
CA SER A 547 1.57 6.09 -11.68
C SER A 547 1.64 7.17 -12.75
N GLU A 548 2.65 8.02 -12.68
CA GLU A 548 2.82 9.07 -13.68
C GLU A 548 3.03 8.50 -15.08
N LYS A 549 3.81 7.41 -15.17
CA LYS A 549 4.08 6.73 -16.45
C LYS A 549 2.82 6.11 -17.03
N MET A 550 2.01 5.46 -16.19
CA MET A 550 0.74 4.87 -16.63
C MET A 550 -0.22 5.96 -17.11
N PHE A 551 -0.37 7.04 -16.34
CA PHE A 551 -1.21 8.18 -16.72
C PHE A 551 -0.76 8.75 -18.06
N SER A 552 0.54 9.01 -18.23
CA SER A 552 1.11 9.50 -19.49
C SER A 552 0.98 8.50 -20.64
N ALA A 553 0.96 7.19 -20.38
CA ALA A 553 0.75 6.18 -21.41
C ALA A 553 -0.65 6.26 -22.01
N TYR A 554 -1.70 6.37 -21.18
CA TYR A 554 -3.06 6.59 -21.68
C TYR A 554 -3.18 7.93 -22.41
N GLU A 555 -2.56 8.98 -21.87
CA GLU A 555 -2.55 10.31 -22.45
C GLU A 555 -1.93 10.30 -23.86
N GLN A 556 -0.80 9.61 -24.05
CA GLN A 556 -0.17 9.48 -25.37
C GLN A 556 -0.93 8.53 -26.29
N TYR A 557 -1.42 7.39 -25.78
CA TYR A 557 -2.18 6.42 -26.56
C TYR A 557 -3.39 7.07 -27.26
N GLN A 558 -4.16 7.89 -26.55
CA GLN A 558 -5.29 8.59 -27.16
C GLN A 558 -4.88 9.66 -28.18
N GLN A 559 -3.70 10.29 -28.02
CA GLN A 559 -3.17 11.25 -29.00
C GLN A 559 -2.64 10.55 -30.26
N ASP A 560 -2.18 9.32 -30.12
CA ASP A 560 -1.66 8.49 -31.22
C ASP A 560 -2.77 7.81 -32.05
N GLY A 561 -4.05 8.07 -31.73
CA GLY A 561 -5.20 7.46 -32.41
C GLY A 561 -5.75 6.22 -31.71
N GLY A 562 -5.29 5.94 -30.49
CA GLY A 562 -5.78 4.86 -29.66
C GLY A 562 -7.25 5.05 -29.28
N ARG A 563 -8.00 3.94 -29.26
CA ARG A 563 -9.39 3.90 -28.81
C ARG A 563 -9.48 3.17 -27.48
N TRP A 564 -10.21 3.69 -26.51
CA TRP A 564 -10.30 3.02 -25.21
C TRP A 564 -11.62 3.22 -24.49
N ILE A 565 -11.95 2.24 -23.65
CA ILE A 565 -13.15 2.26 -22.84
C ILE A 565 -12.76 2.26 -21.37
N TYR A 566 -13.12 3.34 -20.69
CA TYR A 566 -12.99 3.47 -19.26
C TYR A 566 -14.28 2.94 -18.61
N LEU A 567 -14.25 1.71 -18.07
CA LEU A 567 -15.44 0.95 -17.63
C LEU A 567 -15.82 1.13 -16.15
N GLY A 568 -15.32 2.18 -15.50
CA GLY A 568 -15.43 2.37 -14.05
C GLY A 568 -15.81 3.79 -13.63
N ALA A 569 -15.59 4.05 -12.34
CA ALA A 569 -15.60 5.37 -11.72
C ALA A 569 -14.42 5.50 -10.74
N ASN A 570 -14.17 6.73 -10.27
CA ASN A 570 -13.06 7.11 -9.41
C ASN A 570 -11.70 6.64 -9.97
N GLY A 571 -11.56 6.64 -11.29
CA GLY A 571 -10.36 6.24 -11.98
C GLY A 571 -9.32 7.36 -11.96
N PHE A 572 -8.05 6.98 -11.89
CA PHE A 572 -6.91 7.91 -11.97
C PHE A 572 -6.93 8.99 -10.88
N TYR A 573 -7.47 8.68 -9.70
CA TYR A 573 -7.71 9.65 -8.65
C TYR A 573 -6.44 9.94 -7.83
N TRP A 574 -5.80 8.89 -7.32
CA TRP A 574 -4.61 8.98 -6.47
C TRP A 574 -3.31 8.78 -7.26
N CYS A 575 -2.32 9.63 -6.95
CA CYS A 575 -0.94 9.38 -7.35
C CYS A 575 -0.39 8.19 -6.57
N SER A 576 -0.08 7.09 -7.28
CA SER A 576 0.60 5.92 -6.73
C SER A 576 1.93 5.72 -7.45
N GLN A 577 3.01 5.39 -6.74
CA GLN A 577 4.31 5.14 -7.37
C GLN A 577 4.81 3.74 -7.02
N TYR A 578 5.34 3.03 -8.01
CA TYR A 578 6.05 1.78 -7.77
C TYR A 578 7.43 2.05 -7.19
N HIS A 579 7.89 1.17 -6.30
CA HIS A 579 9.26 1.20 -5.83
C HIS A 579 10.22 0.98 -7.03
N PRO A 580 11.23 1.84 -7.24
CA PRO A 580 12.06 1.84 -8.46
C PRO A 580 12.81 0.52 -8.71
N ASP A 581 13.17 -0.19 -7.64
CA ASP A 581 13.91 -1.46 -7.71
C ASP A 581 13.08 -2.69 -7.32
N ASN A 582 11.78 -2.53 -7.04
CA ASN A 582 10.90 -3.64 -6.67
C ASN A 582 9.43 -3.31 -7.00
N SER A 583 8.96 -3.70 -8.19
CA SER A 583 7.59 -3.44 -8.63
C SER A 583 6.49 -4.13 -7.81
N ASN A 584 6.85 -4.98 -6.85
CA ASN A 584 5.91 -5.56 -5.90
C ASN A 584 5.41 -4.57 -4.85
N ILE A 585 6.07 -3.41 -4.69
CA ILE A 585 5.78 -2.42 -3.66
C ILE A 585 5.29 -1.14 -4.31
N ILE A 586 4.21 -0.58 -3.77
CA ILE A 586 3.69 0.74 -4.15
C ILE A 586 3.71 1.70 -2.96
N GLU A 587 3.74 2.99 -3.27
CA GLU A 587 3.58 4.10 -2.33
C GLU A 587 2.38 4.97 -2.70
N VAL A 588 1.60 5.32 -1.68
CA VAL A 588 0.55 6.34 -1.74
C VAL A 588 0.63 7.20 -0.49
N ARG A 589 0.70 8.52 -0.67
CA ARG A 589 0.58 9.49 0.43
C ARG A 589 -0.69 10.31 0.29
N LYS A 590 -1.62 10.20 1.25
CA LYS A 590 -2.90 10.92 1.22
C LYS A 590 -2.73 12.29 1.91
N GLY A 591 -2.80 13.36 1.11
CA GLY A 591 -2.62 14.75 1.55
C GLY A 591 -3.88 15.37 2.18
N GLU A 592 -3.98 16.71 2.17
CA GLU A 592 -5.08 17.44 2.84
C GLU A 592 -6.40 17.46 2.07
N ALA A 593 -6.38 17.08 0.79
CA ALA A 593 -7.53 17.08 -0.09
C ALA A 593 -7.86 15.66 -0.58
N GLY A 594 -9.10 15.45 -1.02
CA GLY A 594 -9.61 14.17 -1.50
C GLY A 594 -10.38 13.36 -0.45
N THR A 595 -11.20 12.43 -0.92
CA THR A 595 -11.90 11.42 -0.10
C THR A 595 -10.89 10.38 0.39
N ARG A 596 -10.51 10.47 1.67
CA ARG A 596 -9.32 9.77 2.21
C ARG A 596 -9.60 9.13 3.56
N ALA A 597 -8.94 8.01 3.82
CA ALA A 597 -9.02 7.31 5.11
C ALA A 597 -8.15 7.94 6.21
N TRP A 598 -7.10 8.65 5.82
CA TRP A 598 -6.14 9.29 6.72
C TRP A 598 -5.51 10.50 6.03
N THR A 599 -4.86 11.35 6.82
CA THR A 599 -4.19 12.58 6.32
C THR A 599 -2.75 12.57 6.79
N ALA A 600 -1.80 12.75 5.86
CA ALA A 600 -0.38 12.91 6.17
C ALA A 600 -0.15 14.12 7.09
N ASN A 601 0.86 14.06 7.96
CA ASN A 601 1.21 15.20 8.80
C ASN A 601 1.79 16.35 7.95
N PRO A 602 1.78 17.60 8.48
CA PRO A 602 2.45 18.72 7.85
C PRO A 602 3.90 18.40 7.47
N GLY A 603 4.28 18.79 6.25
CA GLY A 603 5.62 18.59 5.71
C GLY A 603 5.89 17.20 5.14
N GLU A 604 4.97 16.24 5.24
CA GLU A 604 5.22 14.81 4.89
C GLU A 604 4.49 14.35 3.61
N TYR A 605 4.07 15.29 2.77
CA TYR A 605 3.20 15.04 1.61
C TYR A 605 3.93 14.46 0.39
N ASN A 606 5.23 14.72 0.24
CA ASN A 606 5.99 14.28 -0.93
C ASN A 606 6.27 12.77 -0.88
N ASN A 607 6.08 12.09 -2.00
CA ASN A 607 6.37 10.67 -2.15
C ASN A 607 7.88 10.40 -1.99
N ALA A 608 8.21 9.26 -1.40
CA ALA A 608 9.56 8.76 -1.30
C ALA A 608 10.14 8.33 -2.65
N PHE A 609 9.34 7.73 -3.53
CA PHE A 609 9.86 7.06 -4.74
C PHE A 609 10.10 8.01 -5.93
N ASP A 610 9.42 9.15 -6.00
CA ASP A 610 9.58 10.15 -7.07
C ASP A 610 9.89 11.59 -6.56
N GLY A 611 9.83 11.82 -5.24
CA GLY A 611 10.06 13.13 -4.61
C GLY A 611 8.99 14.18 -4.86
N LYS A 612 8.00 13.88 -5.69
CA LYS A 612 6.95 14.82 -6.07
C LYS A 612 5.84 14.82 -5.03
N TYR A 613 5.02 15.87 -5.04
CA TYR A 613 3.89 16.03 -4.12
C TYR A 613 2.89 14.86 -4.26
N GLY A 614 2.61 14.11 -3.20
CA GLY A 614 1.66 13.00 -3.23
C GLY A 614 0.19 13.45 -3.37
N GLY A 615 -0.73 12.58 -3.00
CA GLY A 615 -2.16 12.88 -3.03
C GLY A 615 -2.79 12.77 -4.41
N MET A 616 -3.81 13.57 -4.68
CA MET A 616 -4.60 13.46 -5.91
C MET A 616 -3.84 14.00 -7.12
N TRP A 617 -4.08 13.43 -8.30
CA TRP A 617 -3.56 13.97 -9.57
C TRP A 617 -4.00 15.41 -9.84
N ARG A 618 -5.15 15.82 -9.29
CA ARG A 618 -5.64 17.22 -9.30
C ARG A 618 -4.63 18.20 -8.70
N ALA A 619 -3.92 17.82 -7.62
CA ALA A 619 -2.88 18.67 -7.02
C ALA A 619 -1.66 18.84 -7.94
N ARG A 620 -1.43 17.89 -8.85
CA ARG A 620 -0.40 17.96 -9.90
C ARG A 620 -0.91 18.57 -11.22
N GLY A 621 -2.10 19.17 -11.23
CA GLY A 621 -2.70 19.79 -12.42
C GLY A 621 -3.27 18.81 -13.46
N ARG A 622 -3.27 17.50 -13.16
CA ARG A 622 -3.71 16.41 -14.03
C ARG A 622 -5.05 15.82 -13.58
N ILE A 623 -6.09 16.66 -13.57
CA ILE A 623 -7.45 16.22 -13.19
C ILE A 623 -7.89 15.06 -14.12
N PRO A 624 -8.48 13.96 -13.59
CA PRO A 624 -8.83 12.78 -14.40
C PRO A 624 -9.65 13.08 -15.64
N SER A 625 -10.53 14.07 -15.63
CA SER A 625 -11.34 14.46 -16.79
C SER A 625 -10.50 14.97 -17.97
N LYS A 626 -9.28 15.47 -17.75
CA LYS A 626 -8.32 15.78 -18.82
C LYS A 626 -7.76 14.54 -19.53
N LEU A 627 -7.88 13.38 -18.89
CA LEU A 627 -7.46 12.09 -19.42
C LEU A 627 -8.67 11.30 -19.94
N CYS A 628 -9.63 11.00 -19.08
CA CYS A 628 -10.75 10.10 -19.38
C CYS A 628 -12.07 10.81 -19.68
N GLY A 629 -12.11 12.14 -19.67
CA GLY A 629 -13.31 12.94 -19.93
C GLY A 629 -14.33 13.00 -18.79
N LEU A 630 -14.12 12.28 -17.68
CA LEU A 630 -14.99 12.32 -16.50
C LEU A 630 -14.20 12.63 -15.23
N THR A 631 -14.85 13.25 -14.25
CA THR A 631 -14.25 13.53 -12.93
C THR A 631 -15.02 12.81 -11.83
N PHE A 632 -14.31 12.24 -10.86
CA PHE A 632 -14.93 11.66 -9.68
C PHE A 632 -15.75 12.72 -8.93
N THR A 633 -17.04 12.45 -8.72
CA THR A 633 -17.99 13.43 -8.18
C THR A 633 -18.66 12.97 -6.91
N ALA A 634 -18.91 11.66 -6.75
CA ALA A 634 -19.67 11.16 -5.63
C ALA A 634 -19.44 9.67 -5.36
N TYR A 635 -19.64 9.26 -4.12
CA TYR A 635 -19.58 7.86 -3.68
C TYR A 635 -20.64 7.53 -2.62
N GLY A 636 -21.07 6.28 -2.56
CA GLY A 636 -22.11 5.78 -1.66
C GLY A 636 -22.37 4.30 -1.89
N PHE A 637 -22.40 3.53 -0.80
CA PHE A 637 -22.23 2.07 -0.88
C PHE A 637 -23.48 1.25 -0.49
N ASP A 638 -24.64 1.89 -0.46
CA ASP A 638 -25.91 1.26 -0.11
C ASP A 638 -26.53 0.52 -1.31
N VAL A 639 -26.86 1.26 -2.36
CA VAL A 639 -27.52 0.77 -3.59
C VAL A 639 -26.93 1.44 -4.84
N SER A 640 -27.20 0.84 -5.98
CA SER A 640 -26.89 1.39 -7.30
C SER A 640 -28.19 1.57 -8.08
N SER A 641 -28.20 2.60 -8.93
CA SER A 641 -29.36 3.05 -9.70
C SER A 641 -29.15 2.83 -11.20
N TYR A 642 -29.90 3.54 -12.02
CA TYR A 642 -29.96 3.43 -13.48
C TYR A 642 -29.58 4.74 -14.19
N TYR A 643 -29.42 4.67 -15.50
CA TYR A 643 -29.26 5.81 -16.39
C TYR A 643 -30.53 6.11 -17.18
N VAL A 644 -30.69 7.38 -17.53
CA VAL A 644 -31.64 7.88 -18.53
C VAL A 644 -30.86 8.52 -19.68
N ARG A 645 -31.33 8.33 -20.91
CA ARG A 645 -30.66 8.85 -22.11
C ARG A 645 -30.73 10.37 -22.16
N ASP A 646 -29.65 11.00 -22.61
CA ASP A 646 -29.61 12.41 -22.97
C ASP A 646 -29.73 12.59 -24.50
N LYS A 647 -29.92 13.82 -24.96
CA LYS A 647 -30.16 14.19 -26.37
C LYS A 647 -28.99 13.86 -27.28
N ASP A 648 -27.75 13.93 -26.80
CA ASP A 648 -26.62 13.59 -27.65
C ASP A 648 -26.58 12.09 -28.00
N SER A 649 -27.36 11.24 -27.32
CA SER A 649 -27.54 9.82 -27.66
C SER A 649 -28.33 9.55 -28.94
N GLU A 650 -29.02 10.57 -29.48
CA GLU A 650 -29.82 10.49 -30.71
C GLU A 650 -29.07 11.03 -31.94
N ARG A 651 -27.85 11.55 -31.74
CA ARG A 651 -27.04 12.13 -32.81
C ARG A 651 -26.51 11.05 -33.75
N PRO A 652 -26.42 11.32 -35.07
CA PRO A 652 -25.85 10.37 -36.03
C PRO A 652 -24.46 9.84 -35.64
N GLU A 653 -23.63 10.69 -35.03
CA GLU A 653 -22.26 10.42 -34.59
C GLU A 653 -22.19 9.38 -33.44
N THR A 654 -23.27 9.25 -32.66
CA THR A 654 -23.30 8.44 -31.43
C THR A 654 -24.36 7.33 -31.45
N ALA A 655 -25.31 7.40 -32.39
CA ALA A 655 -26.45 6.47 -32.49
C ALA A 655 -26.02 5.01 -32.60
N TRP A 656 -24.82 4.74 -33.14
CA TRP A 656 -24.26 3.39 -33.24
C TRP A 656 -23.94 2.76 -31.87
N ILE A 657 -23.64 3.56 -30.84
CA ILE A 657 -23.43 3.08 -29.46
C ILE A 657 -24.78 2.65 -28.86
N MET A 658 -25.82 3.40 -29.19
CA MET A 658 -27.19 3.23 -28.68
C MET A 658 -28.07 2.33 -29.53
N ASP A 659 -27.49 1.63 -30.51
CA ASP A 659 -28.24 0.73 -31.37
C ASP A 659 -28.91 -0.40 -30.56
N GLY A 660 -30.21 -0.57 -30.77
CA GLY A 660 -31.04 -1.52 -30.02
C GLY A 660 -31.49 -1.05 -28.63
N ILE A 661 -31.27 0.21 -28.25
CA ILE A 661 -31.74 0.78 -26.98
C ILE A 661 -33.00 1.63 -27.21
N GLY A 662 -34.06 1.38 -26.43
CA GLY A 662 -35.31 2.10 -26.55
C GLY A 662 -35.23 3.58 -26.15
N ASN A 663 -36.09 4.41 -26.74
CA ASN A 663 -36.28 5.79 -26.27
C ASN A 663 -37.07 5.78 -24.96
N GLY A 664 -36.53 6.43 -23.92
CA GLY A 664 -37.13 6.43 -22.57
C GLY A 664 -36.94 5.13 -21.79
N GLU A 665 -36.20 4.16 -22.32
CA GLU A 665 -35.79 2.97 -21.57
C GLU A 665 -34.78 3.35 -20.48
N ARG A 666 -34.97 2.81 -19.26
CA ARG A 666 -33.95 2.91 -18.21
C ARG A 666 -32.81 1.95 -18.50
N ILE A 667 -31.60 2.48 -18.54
CA ILE A 667 -30.40 1.68 -18.79
C ILE A 667 -29.84 1.21 -17.45
N GLY A 668 -29.76 -0.10 -17.26
CA GLY A 668 -29.15 -0.70 -16.08
C GLY A 668 -29.93 -0.52 -14.78
N ASP A 669 -31.27 -0.54 -14.82
CA ASP A 669 -32.14 -0.65 -13.63
C ASP A 669 -32.17 -2.09 -13.07
N PHE A 670 -30.98 -2.68 -13.00
CA PHE A 670 -30.66 -4.05 -12.60
C PHE A 670 -29.13 -4.19 -12.43
N GLY A 671 -28.67 -5.12 -11.61
CA GLY A 671 -27.25 -5.46 -11.51
C GLY A 671 -26.92 -6.25 -10.24
N LEU A 672 -25.85 -7.04 -10.30
CA LEU A 672 -25.36 -7.81 -9.14
C LEU A 672 -24.69 -6.93 -8.09
N VAL A 673 -24.18 -5.77 -8.52
CA VAL A 673 -23.53 -4.78 -7.65
C VAL A 673 -24.54 -3.68 -7.34
N GLY A 674 -25.09 -3.70 -6.13
CA GLY A 674 -26.00 -2.65 -5.63
C GLY A 674 -27.38 -2.61 -6.28
N GLY A 675 -27.69 -3.49 -7.23
CA GLY A 675 -29.00 -3.54 -7.89
C GLY A 675 -29.12 -2.72 -9.18
N GLY A 676 -28.04 -2.05 -9.63
CA GLY A 676 -28.09 -1.14 -10.77
C GLY A 676 -26.71 -0.83 -11.38
N ALA A 677 -26.70 -0.28 -12.59
CA ALA A 677 -25.47 0.03 -13.33
C ALA A 677 -24.80 1.35 -12.94
N ALA A 678 -25.47 2.22 -12.17
CA ALA A 678 -24.95 3.51 -11.71
C ALA A 678 -24.83 3.55 -10.18
N GLY A 679 -23.64 3.31 -9.61
CA GLY A 679 -23.48 3.38 -8.16
C GLY A 679 -22.13 2.92 -7.63
N LEU A 680 -22.05 2.88 -6.30
CA LEU A 680 -20.82 2.81 -5.50
C LEU A 680 -19.98 4.08 -5.63
N GLU A 681 -19.51 4.36 -6.84
CA GLU A 681 -18.78 5.58 -7.17
C GLU A 681 -19.22 6.08 -8.54
N LEU A 682 -19.27 7.40 -8.69
CA LEU A 682 -19.84 8.08 -9.84
C LEU A 682 -18.86 9.14 -10.35
N ASP A 683 -18.64 9.13 -11.66
CA ASP A 683 -17.88 10.17 -12.37
C ASP A 683 -18.79 11.00 -13.27
N ARG A 684 -18.53 12.30 -13.33
CA ARG A 684 -19.37 13.30 -14.01
C ARG A 684 -18.62 13.99 -15.14
N TYR A 685 -19.36 14.35 -16.19
CA TYR A 685 -18.91 15.28 -17.21
C TYR A 685 -18.79 16.69 -16.61
N ASP A 686 -17.65 17.36 -16.84
CA ASP A 686 -17.44 18.77 -16.48
C ASP A 686 -16.36 19.45 -17.34
N ILE A 687 -16.75 20.45 -18.13
CA ILE A 687 -15.85 21.23 -18.99
C ILE A 687 -14.84 22.05 -18.17
N GLU A 688 -15.24 22.61 -17.02
CA GLU A 688 -14.36 23.41 -16.16
C GLU A 688 -13.24 22.57 -15.55
N PHE A 689 -13.46 21.26 -15.39
CA PHE A 689 -12.43 20.32 -14.94
C PHE A 689 -11.61 19.70 -16.08
N GLY A 690 -11.98 19.96 -17.33
CA GLY A 690 -11.18 19.58 -18.49
C GLY A 690 -11.78 18.48 -19.35
N THR A 691 -13.08 18.21 -19.21
CA THR A 691 -13.78 17.37 -20.19
C THR A 691 -13.69 18.00 -21.59
N PRO A 692 -13.39 17.23 -22.65
CA PRO A 692 -13.33 17.78 -24.00
C PRO A 692 -14.63 18.47 -24.42
N HIS A 693 -14.52 19.65 -25.02
CA HIS A 693 -15.69 20.47 -25.41
C HIS A 693 -16.60 19.83 -26.46
N GLU A 694 -16.08 18.93 -27.29
CA GLU A 694 -16.84 18.14 -28.28
C GLU A 694 -17.27 16.76 -27.74
N ALA A 695 -17.17 16.53 -26.43
CA ALA A 695 -17.65 15.27 -25.85
C ALA A 695 -19.18 15.25 -25.77
N TYR A 696 -19.75 14.13 -26.20
CA TYR A 696 -21.18 13.87 -26.20
C TYR A 696 -21.61 13.27 -24.87
N LEU A 697 -22.65 13.83 -24.25
CA LEU A 697 -23.30 13.25 -23.07
C LEU A 697 -24.41 12.29 -23.55
N LEU A 698 -24.17 10.99 -23.46
CA LEU A 698 -25.08 9.98 -23.98
C LEU A 698 -26.20 9.63 -22.99
N ALA A 699 -25.89 9.60 -21.71
CA ALA A 699 -26.86 9.31 -20.65
C ALA A 699 -26.35 9.86 -19.32
N HIS A 700 -27.26 10.12 -18.38
CA HIS A 700 -26.91 10.46 -17.01
C HIS A 700 -27.72 9.61 -16.04
N SER A 701 -27.14 9.32 -14.88
CA SER A 701 -27.83 8.55 -13.84
C SER A 701 -28.73 9.44 -12.98
N GLU A 702 -29.82 8.85 -12.46
CA GLU A 702 -30.74 9.51 -11.53
C GLU A 702 -31.16 8.53 -10.42
N GLY A 703 -31.89 9.00 -9.41
CA GLY A 703 -32.48 8.13 -8.39
C GLY A 703 -31.52 7.67 -7.28
N HIS A 704 -30.42 8.38 -7.07
CA HIS A 704 -29.46 8.11 -5.99
C HIS A 704 -30.02 8.46 -4.61
N THR A 705 -29.64 7.69 -3.59
CA THR A 705 -30.06 7.94 -2.20
C THR A 705 -29.21 9.06 -1.57
N ASN A 706 -29.58 9.49 -0.37
CA ASN A 706 -28.79 10.47 0.38
C ASN A 706 -27.49 9.91 0.98
N LEU A 707 -27.21 8.61 0.83
CA LEU A 707 -25.90 8.04 1.18
C LEU A 707 -24.87 8.20 0.06
N MET A 708 -25.31 8.50 -1.17
CA MET A 708 -24.41 8.93 -2.23
C MET A 708 -24.03 10.40 -1.98
N LEU A 709 -22.78 10.62 -1.55
CA LEU A 709 -22.26 11.92 -1.11
C LEU A 709 -21.27 12.49 -2.13
N GLN A 710 -21.29 13.81 -2.28
CA GLN A 710 -20.31 14.52 -3.10
C GLN A 710 -18.90 14.45 -2.49
N VAL A 711 -17.89 14.37 -3.33
CA VAL A 711 -16.47 14.31 -2.93
C VAL A 711 -15.99 15.61 -2.26
N ASN A 712 -15.08 15.46 -1.31
CA ASN A 712 -14.66 16.56 -0.42
C ASN A 712 -13.93 17.70 -1.13
N GLU A 713 -13.15 17.40 -2.18
CA GLU A 713 -12.36 18.35 -2.95
C GLU A 713 -13.18 19.28 -3.85
N GLU A 714 -14.47 19.02 -4.02
CA GLU A 714 -15.40 19.94 -4.68
C GLU A 714 -16.18 20.82 -3.68
N ILE A 715 -16.09 20.53 -2.38
CA ILE A 715 -16.81 21.25 -1.32
C ILE A 715 -15.92 22.38 -0.79
N HIS A 716 -16.25 23.62 -1.15
CA HIS A 716 -15.51 24.81 -0.69
C HIS A 716 -16.02 25.31 0.68
N PHE A 717 -17.33 25.26 0.88
CA PHE A 717 -17.99 25.59 2.15
C PHE A 717 -19.14 24.61 2.36
N SER A 718 -19.25 24.04 3.57
CA SER A 718 -20.40 23.19 3.90
C SER A 718 -21.66 24.05 4.06
N VAL A 719 -22.58 23.97 3.10
CA VAL A 719 -23.88 24.66 3.10
C VAL A 719 -25.00 23.63 3.06
N ARG A 720 -26.02 23.81 3.90
CA ARG A 720 -27.19 22.91 3.96
C ARG A 720 -27.89 22.84 2.59
N GLY A 721 -28.15 21.63 2.10
CA GLY A 721 -28.91 21.36 0.88
C GLY A 721 -28.22 21.72 -0.43
N TYR A 722 -26.98 22.26 -0.40
CA TYR A 722 -26.21 22.55 -1.62
C TYR A 722 -25.24 21.42 -1.95
N HIS A 723 -24.44 20.99 -0.96
CA HIS A 723 -23.56 19.83 -1.04
C HIS A 723 -24.19 18.60 -0.37
N GLY A 724 -25.48 18.39 -0.63
CA GLY A 724 -26.28 17.30 -0.06
C GLY A 724 -26.00 15.94 -0.72
N GLY A 725 -26.78 14.94 -0.31
CA GLY A 725 -26.75 13.61 -0.92
C GLY A 725 -27.53 13.53 -2.23
N GLY A 726 -27.63 12.32 -2.79
CA GLY A 726 -28.16 12.06 -4.14
C GLY A 726 -29.58 12.56 -4.44
N THR A 727 -30.43 12.81 -3.43
CA THR A 727 -31.80 13.32 -3.67
C THR A 727 -31.88 14.84 -3.82
N GLU A 728 -30.82 15.57 -3.44
CA GLU A 728 -30.81 17.04 -3.37
C GLU A 728 -29.73 17.67 -4.25
N ASN A 729 -28.64 16.95 -4.51
CA ASN A 729 -27.47 17.49 -5.19
C ASN A 729 -27.37 17.01 -6.66
N PRO A 730 -27.58 17.89 -7.66
CA PRO A 730 -27.53 17.49 -9.07
C PRO A 730 -26.12 17.09 -9.56
N MET A 731 -25.09 17.34 -8.76
CA MET A 731 -23.72 16.89 -9.06
C MET A 731 -23.51 15.42 -8.70
N VAL A 732 -24.41 14.82 -7.90
CA VAL A 732 -24.37 13.41 -7.54
C VAL A 732 -25.02 12.59 -8.65
N ARG A 733 -24.23 12.30 -9.69
CA ARG A 733 -24.63 11.46 -10.83
C ARG A 733 -23.39 10.92 -11.56
N ALA A 734 -23.53 9.75 -12.17
CA ALA A 734 -22.67 9.27 -13.23
C ALA A 734 -23.14 9.84 -14.58
N ASP A 735 -22.19 10.21 -15.44
CA ASP A 735 -22.42 10.62 -16.82
C ASP A 735 -21.75 9.64 -17.78
N MET A 736 -22.52 9.15 -18.76
CA MET A 736 -22.04 8.30 -19.84
C MET A 736 -21.64 9.17 -21.03
N ILE A 737 -20.38 9.10 -21.46
CA ILE A 737 -19.84 9.98 -22.50
C ILE A 737 -19.19 9.22 -23.65
N TYR A 738 -19.09 9.90 -24.79
CA TYR A 738 -18.25 9.51 -25.92
C TYR A 738 -17.59 10.75 -26.54
N TYR A 739 -16.32 10.64 -26.94
CA TYR A 739 -15.66 11.69 -27.71
C TYR A 739 -14.53 11.15 -28.58
N LYS A 740 -14.19 11.91 -29.64
CA LYS A 740 -13.06 11.62 -30.53
C LYS A 740 -11.79 12.34 -30.07
N THR A 741 -10.65 11.71 -30.28
CA THR A 741 -9.32 12.30 -30.10
C THR A 741 -8.59 12.40 -31.45
N PRO A 742 -7.42 13.06 -31.52
CA PRO A 742 -6.64 13.12 -32.74
C PRO A 742 -6.35 11.73 -33.34
N ASN A 743 -6.03 11.71 -34.64
CA ASN A 743 -5.69 10.50 -35.37
C ASN A 743 -6.77 9.39 -35.33
N ASP A 744 -8.04 9.80 -35.21
CA ASP A 744 -9.20 8.90 -35.14
C ASP A 744 -9.22 7.97 -33.90
N GLY A 745 -8.56 8.42 -32.83
CA GLY A 745 -8.77 7.86 -31.51
C GLY A 745 -10.13 8.25 -30.94
N ALA A 746 -10.52 7.59 -29.86
CA ALA A 746 -11.78 7.87 -29.17
C ALA A 746 -11.82 7.29 -27.76
N LEU A 747 -12.74 7.81 -26.96
CA LEU A 747 -13.05 7.31 -25.63
C LEU A 747 -14.55 7.09 -25.47
N PHE A 748 -14.93 5.99 -24.83
CA PHE A 748 -16.26 5.76 -24.27
C PHE A 748 -16.15 5.49 -22.77
N ALA A 749 -17.04 6.05 -21.95
CA ALA A 749 -17.07 5.80 -20.51
C ALA A 749 -18.49 5.89 -19.95
N PRO A 750 -18.95 4.95 -19.11
CA PRO A 750 -20.24 5.04 -18.43
C PRO A 750 -20.19 5.83 -17.11
N GLY A 751 -19.00 6.02 -16.52
CA GLY A 751 -18.82 6.83 -15.31
C GLY A 751 -19.35 6.19 -14.01
N SER A 752 -19.43 4.86 -13.93
CA SER A 752 -19.91 4.15 -12.74
C SER A 752 -19.07 2.92 -12.46
N LEU A 753 -18.72 2.72 -11.19
CA LEU A 753 -18.02 1.52 -10.72
C LEU A 753 -18.90 0.27 -10.86
N SER A 754 -20.22 0.38 -10.65
CA SER A 754 -21.13 -0.77 -10.71
C SER A 754 -21.50 -1.23 -12.14
N TRP A 755 -21.04 -0.54 -13.19
CA TRP A 755 -21.41 -0.83 -14.59
C TRP A 755 -21.20 -2.30 -14.99
N CYS A 756 -20.01 -2.84 -14.71
CA CYS A 756 -19.68 -4.23 -15.05
C CYS A 756 -20.57 -5.24 -14.30
N GLY A 757 -21.06 -4.89 -13.11
CA GLY A 757 -21.98 -5.70 -12.32
C GLY A 757 -23.36 -5.91 -12.95
N SER A 758 -23.70 -5.15 -13.99
CA SER A 758 -24.97 -5.27 -14.71
C SER A 758 -24.86 -6.01 -16.05
N LEU A 759 -23.64 -6.40 -16.47
CA LEU A 759 -23.40 -7.02 -17.77
C LEU A 759 -24.10 -8.37 -17.94
N SER A 760 -24.13 -9.21 -16.90
CA SER A 760 -24.64 -10.58 -16.97
C SER A 760 -26.15 -10.74 -16.78
N HIS A 761 -26.85 -9.66 -16.46
CA HIS A 761 -28.29 -9.70 -16.20
C HIS A 761 -29.09 -10.27 -17.37
N ASN A 762 -30.15 -11.01 -17.06
CA ASN A 762 -31.05 -11.63 -18.03
C ASN A 762 -30.30 -12.44 -19.10
N ASN A 763 -29.35 -13.29 -18.66
CA ASN A 763 -28.47 -14.07 -19.54
C ASN A 763 -27.76 -13.18 -20.57
N TYR A 764 -27.15 -12.09 -20.10
CA TYR A 764 -26.38 -11.14 -20.91
C TYR A 764 -27.18 -10.48 -22.06
N ASN A 765 -28.52 -10.52 -21.99
CA ASN A 765 -29.43 -9.89 -22.94
C ASN A 765 -30.14 -8.71 -22.29
N ASN A 766 -29.41 -7.61 -22.20
CA ASN A 766 -29.83 -6.40 -21.52
C ASN A 766 -29.16 -5.16 -22.15
N ASN A 767 -29.60 -3.96 -21.77
CA ASN A 767 -29.12 -2.71 -22.37
C ASN A 767 -27.65 -2.37 -22.03
N VAL A 768 -27.17 -2.65 -20.82
CA VAL A 768 -25.76 -2.44 -20.41
C VAL A 768 -24.83 -3.31 -21.26
N SER A 769 -25.15 -4.59 -21.41
CA SER A 769 -24.43 -5.52 -22.28
C SER A 769 -24.47 -5.04 -23.73
N ARG A 770 -25.62 -4.58 -24.23
CA ARG A 770 -25.75 -4.14 -25.62
C ARG A 770 -24.88 -2.92 -25.91
N ILE A 771 -24.91 -1.91 -25.04
CA ILE A 771 -24.11 -0.67 -25.17
C ILE A 771 -22.62 -1.01 -25.16
N THR A 772 -22.19 -1.84 -24.21
CA THR A 772 -20.78 -2.25 -24.10
C THR A 772 -20.33 -3.03 -25.34
N GLU A 773 -21.17 -3.95 -25.84
CA GLU A 773 -20.90 -4.69 -27.08
C GLU A 773 -20.82 -3.77 -28.30
N ASN A 774 -21.76 -2.84 -28.44
CA ASN A 774 -21.76 -1.86 -29.52
C ASN A 774 -20.46 -1.04 -29.50
N ALA A 775 -20.10 -0.47 -28.34
CA ALA A 775 -18.89 0.33 -28.15
C ALA A 775 -17.62 -0.43 -28.54
N ILE A 776 -17.41 -1.64 -28.01
CA ILE A 776 -16.23 -2.46 -28.32
C ILE A 776 -16.20 -2.82 -29.81
N ARG A 777 -17.31 -3.31 -30.37
CA ARG A 777 -17.36 -3.69 -31.80
C ARG A 777 -17.14 -2.50 -32.71
N GLY A 778 -17.63 -1.31 -32.35
CA GLY A 778 -17.38 -0.08 -33.09
C GLY A 778 -15.91 0.33 -33.03
N PHE A 779 -15.28 0.29 -31.85
CA PHE A 779 -13.87 0.64 -31.71
C PHE A 779 -12.92 -0.34 -32.40
N LEU A 780 -13.35 -1.59 -32.59
CA LEU A 780 -12.62 -2.60 -33.37
C LEU A 780 -12.82 -2.50 -34.89
N LYS A 781 -13.74 -1.65 -35.39
CA LYS A 781 -13.89 -1.44 -36.85
C LYS A 781 -12.71 -0.66 -37.40
N GLU A 782 -12.24 -1.06 -38.57
CA GLU A 782 -11.21 -0.33 -39.33
C GLU A 782 -11.76 0.98 -39.90
N GLY A 783 -10.91 2.00 -40.00
CA GLY A 783 -11.26 3.30 -40.56
C GLY A 783 -11.98 4.23 -39.57
N PRO A 784 -12.42 5.41 -40.06
CA PRO A 784 -12.90 6.50 -39.21
C PRO A 784 -14.14 6.11 -38.39
N LEU A 785 -14.15 6.51 -37.12
CA LEU A 785 -15.37 6.47 -36.30
C LEU A 785 -16.36 7.55 -36.76
N PRO A 786 -17.68 7.27 -36.70
CA PRO A 786 -18.74 8.24 -37.01
C PRO A 786 -18.60 9.58 -36.29
#